data_AF-A0A3B5APT1-F1
#
_entry.id   AF-A0A3B5APT1-F1
#
_cell.length_a   1.000
_cell.length_b   1.000
_cell.length_c   1.000
_cell.angle_alpha   90.00
_cell.angle_beta   90.00
_cell.angle_gamma   90.00
#
_symmetry.space_group_name_H-M   'P 1'
#
loop_
_entity.id
_entity.type
_entity.pdbx_description
1 polymer ?
#
loop_
_entity_poly.entity_id
_entity_poly.type
_entity_poly.pdbx_seq_one_letter_code
_entity_poly.pdbx_strand_id
1 'polypeptide(L)'
;MNTIYSTATVCLKDDPLNCQTLEPGLEDVMANSQNYAERLHVWEGWRREVGKRMRPLYEDYVDLKNEAAKLNGFKDYGAYWRYNYETIEDEILYKYNGDQLMDDVRSIYNEIMPLYKDLHAYVRAKLIDVYPGHIDAQGPLPAHLLGDMWGRFWSNLYPLTVPYPDKPDIDVSNTMVAKGWTVNRMFEEAEKFFMSVGLYEMFENFWTNSMLTKPTDGRSVVCHPTAWDMGNRNDFRIKMCTLVHMDHFLTVHHEMGHNQYQMAYRNLSYLLRDGANEGFHEAVGEIMSLSAATPKHLQSVDLLPADFVYDEETEINFLLKQALTIVGTLPFTYMLEEWRWQVFAGNISKDEWMARWWEMKRELVGVVEPVPRDESYCDPPALFHVSGDYSFIRYFTRTIYQFQFQKALCDAAGHTGALSSCDITNSTAAGTKLRNMLELGRSQSWTRALQTISGDVKMNARPLLDYFQKLHDWLKVENQKHNRIVGWRTDIDPFSANAITVRLSLKAAMGDDAYTWNDNELYLFKASIAYAMRQYYSQKNQTLHFTSENVVNSEVTPRIAFYFVVTDPATPSIIIPKHEVEAAIRLSRGRINEAFKLDDKTLEFEGILPTLAPPVEQPVEVWLVVFGIVMGLVVLLGVYLVVSGIRERKRKPKEVAAENPYSEDTDGHSNKAYEDNDNEQTGF
;
A
#
# COMPACT_ATOMS: atom_id res chain seq x y z
N MET A 1 4.73 -10.41 19.66
CA MET A 1 3.95 -10.05 18.45
C MET A 1 2.59 -10.75 18.42
N ASN A 2 2.50 -12.09 18.45
CA ASN A 2 1.22 -12.84 18.47
C ASN A 2 0.15 -12.34 19.47
N THR A 3 0.53 -12.03 20.72
CA THR A 3 -0.42 -11.50 21.71
C THR A 3 -1.00 -10.14 21.27
N ILE A 4 -0.18 -9.26 20.70
CA ILE A 4 -0.66 -7.96 20.18
C ILE A 4 -1.65 -8.20 19.05
N TYR A 5 -1.31 -9.06 18.08
CA TYR A 5 -2.20 -9.39 16.97
C TYR A 5 -3.55 -9.95 17.43
N SER A 6 -3.55 -10.87 18.40
CA SER A 6 -4.77 -11.57 18.82
C SER A 6 -5.65 -10.79 19.80
N THR A 7 -5.12 -9.77 20.48
CA THR A 7 -5.83 -9.07 21.57
C THR A 7 -5.99 -7.56 21.35
N ALA A 8 -5.34 -6.99 20.34
CA ALA A 8 -5.56 -5.59 19.99
C ALA A 8 -7.02 -5.36 19.58
N THR A 9 -7.53 -4.17 19.91
CA THR A 9 -8.88 -3.77 19.59
C THR A 9 -8.88 -2.39 18.95
N VAL A 10 -9.86 -2.14 18.11
CA VAL A 10 -10.15 -0.82 17.54
C VAL A 10 -11.59 -0.49 17.88
N CYS A 11 -11.82 0.70 18.43
CA CYS A 11 -13.16 1.16 18.78
C CYS A 11 -13.88 1.68 17.54
N LEU A 12 -15.17 1.35 17.41
CA LEU A 12 -15.97 1.74 16.25
C LEU A 12 -16.11 3.27 16.20
N LYS A 13 -16.22 3.81 14.98
CA LYS A 13 -16.26 5.26 14.76
C LYS A 13 -17.43 5.93 15.48
N ASP A 14 -18.61 5.31 15.42
CA ASP A 14 -19.86 5.87 15.96
C ASP A 14 -20.12 5.46 17.42
N ASP A 15 -19.32 4.54 17.97
CA ASP A 15 -19.40 4.10 19.36
C ASP A 15 -17.99 3.86 19.94
N PRO A 16 -17.38 4.89 20.56
CA PRO A 16 -16.02 4.80 21.09
C PRO A 16 -15.89 3.90 22.33
N LEU A 17 -17.00 3.41 22.89
CA LEU A 17 -16.99 2.42 23.99
C LEU A 17 -17.05 0.98 23.45
N ASN A 18 -17.35 0.80 22.17
CA ASN A 18 -17.45 -0.49 21.52
C ASN A 18 -16.17 -0.80 20.75
N CYS A 19 -15.25 -1.50 21.43
CA CYS A 19 -13.96 -1.88 20.87
C CYS A 19 -13.96 -3.35 20.44
N GLN A 20 -13.61 -3.57 19.17
CA GLN A 20 -13.68 -4.88 18.52
C GLN A 20 -12.28 -5.43 18.27
N THR A 21 -12.09 -6.72 18.50
CA THR A 21 -10.92 -7.46 18.00
C THR A 21 -11.00 -7.64 16.49
N LEU A 22 -9.90 -8.01 15.84
CA LEU A 22 -9.88 -8.29 14.40
C LEU A 22 -10.95 -9.32 14.02
N GLU A 23 -10.85 -10.53 14.61
CA GLU A 23 -11.82 -11.61 14.42
C GLU A 23 -12.79 -11.66 15.62
N PRO A 24 -14.11 -11.73 15.40
CA PRO A 24 -14.83 -11.57 14.12
C PRO A 24 -15.15 -10.10 13.76
N GLY A 25 -14.90 -9.14 14.68
CA GLY A 25 -15.52 -7.82 14.64
C GLY A 25 -15.05 -6.92 13.50
N LEU A 26 -13.75 -6.59 13.44
CA LEU A 26 -13.23 -5.68 12.41
C LEU A 26 -13.23 -6.31 11.01
N GLU A 27 -13.07 -7.63 10.92
CA GLU A 27 -13.17 -8.35 9.64
C GLU A 27 -14.56 -8.24 9.01
N ASP A 28 -15.63 -8.31 9.81
CA ASP A 28 -17.00 -8.13 9.31
C ASP A 28 -17.19 -6.74 8.68
N VAL A 29 -16.69 -5.69 9.32
CA VAL A 29 -16.72 -4.32 8.76
C VAL A 29 -15.95 -4.25 7.45
N MET A 30 -14.75 -4.82 7.40
CA MET A 30 -13.94 -4.82 6.17
C MET A 30 -14.49 -5.73 5.07
N ALA A 31 -15.30 -6.74 5.40
CA ALA A 31 -15.97 -7.59 4.42
C ALA A 31 -17.24 -6.93 3.86
N ASN A 32 -18.06 -6.33 4.72
CA ASN A 32 -19.46 -6.00 4.40
C ASN A 32 -19.76 -4.51 4.28
N SER A 33 -19.03 -3.63 4.97
CA SER A 33 -19.31 -2.19 4.91
C SER A 33 -18.97 -1.62 3.53
N GLN A 34 -19.87 -0.79 3.01
CA GLN A 34 -19.65 0.05 1.82
C GLN A 34 -19.40 1.52 2.18
N ASN A 35 -19.24 1.84 3.48
CA ASN A 35 -18.96 3.20 3.92
C ASN A 35 -17.45 3.46 3.87
N TYR A 36 -17.01 4.32 2.95
CA TYR A 36 -15.60 4.67 2.77
C TYR A 36 -14.92 5.06 4.09
N ALA A 37 -15.53 5.95 4.86
CA ALA A 37 -14.93 6.50 6.08
C ALA A 37 -14.88 5.48 7.23
N GLU A 38 -15.88 4.59 7.32
CA GLU A 38 -15.89 3.51 8.30
C GLU A 38 -14.78 2.48 8.02
N ARG A 39 -14.66 2.04 6.76
CA ARG A 39 -13.60 1.13 6.32
C ARG A 39 -12.22 1.75 6.55
N LEU A 40 -12.06 3.04 6.23
CA LEU A 40 -10.80 3.74 6.44
C LEU A 40 -10.44 3.86 7.93
N HIS A 41 -11.42 4.15 8.79
CA HIS A 41 -11.23 4.18 10.24
C HIS A 41 -10.74 2.84 10.78
N VAL A 42 -11.40 1.75 10.40
CA VAL A 42 -11.00 0.39 10.83
C VAL A 42 -9.62 0.02 10.29
N TRP A 43 -9.36 0.29 9.02
CA TRP A 43 -8.09 -0.03 8.36
C TRP A 43 -6.90 0.73 8.95
N GLU A 44 -7.06 2.03 9.23
CA GLU A 44 -6.05 2.87 9.87
C GLU A 44 -5.89 2.52 11.35
N GLY A 45 -7.00 2.36 12.06
CA GLY A 45 -7.02 2.01 13.47
C GLY A 45 -6.23 0.73 13.74
N TRP A 46 -6.43 -0.32 12.91
CA TRP A 46 -5.69 -1.57 13.05
C TRP A 46 -4.18 -1.38 12.90
N ARG A 47 -3.75 -0.59 11.91
CA ARG A 47 -2.33 -0.32 11.65
C ARG A 47 -1.68 0.54 12.73
N ARG A 48 -2.45 1.42 13.37
CA ARG A 48 -1.99 2.18 14.56
C ARG A 48 -1.86 1.28 15.78
N GLU A 49 -2.92 0.53 16.11
CA GLU A 49 -2.99 -0.27 17.33
C GLU A 49 -2.14 -1.55 17.28
N VAL A 50 -1.79 -2.01 16.08
CA VAL A 50 -0.97 -3.21 15.88
C VAL A 50 0.36 -2.87 15.22
N GLY A 51 0.33 -2.28 14.03
CA GLY A 51 1.53 -2.01 13.24
C GLY A 51 2.56 -1.16 13.98
N LYS A 52 2.16 -0.02 14.57
CA LYS A 52 3.10 0.82 15.36
C LYS A 52 3.68 0.09 16.57
N ARG A 53 2.85 -0.67 17.29
CA ARG A 53 3.29 -1.46 18.46
C ARG A 53 4.19 -2.64 18.06
N MET A 54 4.07 -3.12 16.82
CA MET A 54 4.90 -4.19 16.28
C MET A 54 6.23 -3.70 15.74
N ARG A 55 6.35 -2.43 15.33
CA ARG A 55 7.57 -1.87 14.73
C ARG A 55 8.87 -2.22 15.47
N PRO A 56 9.06 -1.85 16.77
CA PRO A 56 10.30 -2.17 17.47
C PRO A 56 10.50 -3.68 17.66
N LEU A 57 9.42 -4.44 17.87
CA LEU A 57 9.50 -5.89 18.04
C LEU A 57 9.92 -6.61 16.75
N TYR A 58 9.51 -6.09 15.60
CA TYR A 58 9.83 -6.67 14.30
C TYR A 58 11.29 -6.34 13.90
N GLU A 59 11.79 -5.15 14.27
CA GLU A 59 13.21 -4.81 14.15
C GLU A 59 14.11 -5.79 14.92
N ASP A 60 13.82 -6.03 16.20
CA ASP A 60 14.55 -7.01 17.01
C ASP A 60 14.41 -8.44 16.46
N TYR A 61 13.21 -8.81 15.99
CA TYR A 61 12.95 -10.11 15.38
C TYR A 61 13.81 -10.35 14.13
N VAL A 62 13.90 -9.37 13.23
CA VAL A 62 14.71 -9.50 11.99
C VAL A 62 16.18 -9.72 12.35
N ASP A 63 16.72 -8.93 13.30
CA ASP A 63 18.11 -9.05 13.72
C ASP A 63 18.41 -10.44 14.32
N LEU A 64 17.59 -10.88 15.27
CA LEU A 64 17.74 -12.19 15.94
C LEU A 64 17.56 -13.37 14.98
N LYS A 65 16.61 -13.29 14.05
CA LYS A 65 16.39 -14.34 13.05
C LYS A 65 17.52 -14.43 12.04
N ASN A 66 18.07 -13.29 11.61
CA ASN A 66 19.23 -13.26 10.75
C ASN A 66 20.49 -13.82 11.45
N GLU A 67 20.68 -13.52 12.73
CA GLU A 67 21.76 -14.13 13.52
C GLU A 67 21.61 -15.64 13.57
N ALA A 68 20.42 -16.14 13.92
CA ALA A 68 20.13 -17.58 13.96
C ALA A 68 20.36 -18.25 12.59
N ALA A 69 19.93 -17.63 11.49
CA ALA A 69 20.12 -18.15 10.14
C ALA A 69 21.62 -18.25 9.77
N LYS A 70 22.40 -17.20 10.07
CA LYS A 70 23.85 -17.17 9.83
C LYS A 70 24.61 -18.22 10.64
N LEU A 71 24.23 -18.43 11.90
CA LEU A 71 24.79 -19.51 12.73
C LEU A 71 24.49 -20.92 12.17
N ASN A 72 23.42 -21.06 11.38
CA ASN A 72 23.08 -22.30 10.67
C ASN A 72 23.64 -22.36 9.24
N GLY A 73 24.53 -21.43 8.84
CA GLY A 73 25.20 -21.43 7.54
C GLY A 73 24.41 -20.80 6.38
N PHE A 74 23.27 -20.15 6.65
CA PHE A 74 22.50 -19.42 5.65
C PHE A 74 22.97 -17.96 5.55
N LYS A 75 22.75 -17.31 4.38
CA LYS A 75 23.11 -15.90 4.17
C LYS A 75 22.29 -14.96 5.07
N ASP A 76 21.00 -15.24 5.18
CA ASP A 76 19.98 -14.49 5.89
C ASP A 76 18.78 -15.40 6.17
N TYR A 77 17.78 -14.90 6.90
CA TYR A 77 16.59 -15.68 7.25
C TYR A 77 15.68 -15.98 6.05
N GLY A 78 15.70 -15.14 5.01
CA GLY A 78 15.00 -15.43 3.75
C GLY A 78 15.61 -16.64 3.03
N ALA A 79 16.94 -16.73 2.97
CA ALA A 79 17.63 -17.90 2.41
C ALA A 79 17.30 -19.18 3.17
N TYR A 80 17.16 -19.11 4.51
CA TYR A 80 16.70 -20.24 5.32
C TYR A 80 15.30 -20.72 4.93
N TRP A 81 14.35 -19.83 4.65
CA TRP A 81 13.02 -20.26 4.17
C TRP A 81 13.05 -20.83 2.76
N ARG A 82 13.77 -20.20 1.83
CA ARG A 82 13.87 -20.66 0.44
C ARG A 82 14.54 -22.04 0.32
N TYR A 83 15.32 -22.45 1.32
CA TYR A 83 15.88 -23.80 1.43
C TYR A 83 14.83 -24.93 1.38
N ASN A 84 13.56 -24.66 1.73
CA ASN A 84 12.48 -25.63 1.59
C ASN A 84 12.30 -26.15 0.15
N TYR A 85 12.68 -25.35 -0.85
CA TYR A 85 12.59 -25.68 -2.27
C TYR A 85 13.90 -26.20 -2.87
N GLU A 86 15.00 -26.18 -2.11
CA GLU A 86 16.29 -26.68 -2.59
C GLU A 86 16.29 -28.21 -2.65
N THR A 87 16.80 -28.78 -3.74
CA THR A 87 16.84 -30.23 -3.94
C THR A 87 18.28 -30.75 -3.89
N ILE A 88 18.44 -31.94 -3.31
CA ILE A 88 19.73 -32.65 -3.23
C ILE A 88 19.76 -33.69 -4.36
N GLU A 89 19.81 -33.21 -5.60
CA GLU A 89 19.77 -34.05 -6.81
C GLU A 89 21.05 -33.87 -7.63
N ASP A 90 21.64 -34.98 -8.08
CA ASP A 90 22.78 -34.98 -9.00
C ASP A 90 22.33 -34.74 -10.46
N GLU A 91 21.13 -35.22 -10.80
CA GLU A 91 20.54 -35.02 -12.11
C GLU A 91 20.11 -33.55 -12.29
N ILE A 92 20.72 -32.87 -13.28
CA ILE A 92 20.46 -31.47 -13.60
C ILE A 92 18.96 -31.18 -13.78
N LEU A 93 18.20 -32.16 -14.28
CA LEU A 93 16.76 -32.05 -14.52
C LEU A 93 15.95 -31.79 -13.24
N TYR A 94 16.36 -32.36 -12.10
CA TYR A 94 15.63 -32.29 -10.82
C TYR A 94 16.29 -31.34 -9.81
N LYS A 95 17.47 -30.82 -10.14
CA LYS A 95 18.23 -29.89 -9.30
C LYS A 95 17.54 -28.52 -9.25
N TYR A 96 17.37 -28.00 -8.04
CA TYR A 96 16.73 -26.71 -7.77
C TYR A 96 17.36 -26.05 -6.55
N ASN A 97 17.42 -24.71 -6.52
CA ASN A 97 18.01 -23.96 -5.42
C ASN A 97 17.17 -22.71 -5.06
N GLY A 98 17.49 -22.09 -3.93
CA GLY A 98 16.73 -20.94 -3.42
C GLY A 98 16.80 -19.66 -4.27
N ASP A 99 17.85 -19.46 -5.07
CA ASP A 99 17.94 -18.30 -5.97
C ASP A 99 17.05 -18.53 -7.21
N GLN A 100 17.03 -19.77 -7.74
CA GLN A 100 16.13 -20.17 -8.82
C GLN A 100 14.65 -20.00 -8.44
N LEU A 101 14.28 -20.21 -7.17
CA LEU A 101 12.94 -19.92 -6.67
C LEU A 101 12.56 -18.46 -6.91
N MET A 102 13.44 -17.53 -6.59
CA MET A 102 13.18 -16.10 -6.76
C MET A 102 12.99 -15.75 -8.23
N ASP A 103 13.86 -16.27 -9.10
CA ASP A 103 13.79 -16.03 -10.55
C ASP A 103 12.52 -16.60 -11.17
N ASP A 104 12.15 -17.84 -10.84
CA ASP A 104 10.94 -18.49 -11.35
C ASP A 104 9.69 -17.76 -10.86
N VAL A 105 9.62 -17.38 -9.58
CA VAL A 105 8.50 -16.61 -9.02
C VAL A 105 8.33 -15.27 -9.74
N ARG A 106 9.44 -14.54 -9.97
CA ARG A 106 9.43 -13.26 -10.71
C ARG A 106 8.98 -13.44 -12.15
N SER A 107 9.43 -14.49 -12.84
CA SER A 107 8.99 -14.82 -14.20
C SER A 107 7.49 -15.08 -14.25
N ILE A 108 7.01 -16.00 -13.40
CA ILE A 108 5.60 -16.40 -13.32
C ILE A 108 4.71 -15.19 -13.00
N TYR A 109 5.13 -14.35 -12.07
CA TYR A 109 4.42 -13.11 -11.74
C TYR A 109 4.26 -12.20 -12.98
N ASN A 110 5.31 -12.04 -13.78
CA ASN A 110 5.25 -11.26 -15.02
C ASN A 110 4.33 -11.89 -16.08
N GLU A 111 4.28 -13.22 -16.16
CA GLU A 111 3.37 -13.94 -17.06
C GLU A 111 1.90 -13.75 -16.67
N ILE A 112 1.60 -13.63 -15.37
CA ILE A 112 0.24 -13.45 -14.83
C ILE A 112 -0.21 -11.98 -14.90
N MET A 113 0.74 -11.04 -14.91
CA MET A 113 0.48 -9.60 -14.86
C MET A 113 -0.54 -9.08 -15.90
N PRO A 114 -0.56 -9.52 -17.17
CA PRO A 114 -1.57 -9.08 -18.13
C PRO A 114 -3.01 -9.40 -17.68
N LEU A 115 -3.27 -10.61 -17.19
CA LEU A 115 -4.59 -10.99 -16.67
C LEU A 115 -4.95 -10.16 -15.43
N TYR A 116 -4.01 -9.99 -14.50
CA TYR A 116 -4.23 -9.18 -13.30
C TYR A 116 -4.53 -7.71 -13.64
N LYS A 117 -3.82 -7.10 -14.59
CA LYS A 117 -4.06 -5.70 -14.99
C LYS A 117 -5.45 -5.48 -15.58
N ASP A 118 -5.94 -6.43 -16.38
CA ASP A 118 -7.30 -6.38 -16.94
C ASP A 118 -8.36 -6.55 -15.84
N LEU A 119 -8.13 -7.47 -14.89
CA LEU A 119 -8.98 -7.66 -13.71
C LEU A 119 -9.01 -6.41 -12.82
N HIS A 120 -7.83 -5.84 -12.53
CA HIS A 120 -7.66 -4.62 -11.73
C HIS A 120 -8.41 -3.44 -12.34
N ALA A 121 -8.25 -3.20 -13.65
CA ALA A 121 -8.95 -2.13 -14.34
C ALA A 121 -10.48 -2.29 -14.31
N TYR A 122 -10.97 -3.53 -14.45
CA TYR A 122 -12.39 -3.85 -14.33
C TYR A 122 -12.92 -3.56 -12.92
N VAL A 123 -12.25 -4.08 -11.90
CA VAL A 123 -12.60 -3.88 -10.48
C VAL A 123 -12.55 -2.39 -10.12
N ARG A 124 -11.51 -1.66 -10.56
CA ARG A 124 -11.39 -0.23 -10.34
C ARG A 124 -12.57 0.55 -10.90
N ALA A 125 -12.99 0.26 -12.13
CA ALA A 125 -14.16 0.93 -12.71
C ALA A 125 -15.43 0.66 -11.89
N LYS A 126 -15.66 -0.59 -11.46
CA LYS A 126 -16.80 -0.94 -10.61
C LYS A 126 -16.76 -0.26 -9.24
N LEU A 127 -15.59 -0.16 -8.63
CA LEU A 127 -15.43 0.53 -7.35
C LEU A 127 -15.59 2.05 -7.48
N ILE A 128 -15.26 2.65 -8.64
CA ILE A 128 -15.54 4.08 -8.89
C ILE A 128 -17.04 4.38 -8.83
N ASP A 129 -17.88 3.47 -9.36
CA ASP A 129 -19.33 3.62 -9.31
C ASP A 129 -19.87 3.58 -7.85
N VAL A 130 -19.24 2.77 -6.99
CA VAL A 130 -19.60 2.63 -5.56
C VAL A 130 -19.04 3.79 -4.72
N TYR A 131 -17.82 4.24 -5.02
CA TYR A 131 -17.08 5.24 -4.26
C TYR A 131 -16.73 6.48 -5.13
N PRO A 132 -17.73 7.24 -5.59
CA PRO A 132 -17.51 8.36 -6.50
C PRO A 132 -16.62 9.43 -5.85
N GLY A 133 -15.61 9.89 -6.57
CA GLY A 133 -14.67 10.92 -6.12
C GLY A 133 -13.54 10.43 -5.20
N HIS A 134 -13.50 9.14 -4.86
CA HIS A 134 -12.48 8.57 -3.97
C HIS A 134 -11.42 7.72 -4.70
N ILE A 135 -11.65 7.39 -5.97
CA ILE A 135 -10.77 6.54 -6.78
C ILE A 135 -10.52 7.23 -8.12
N ASP A 136 -9.25 7.36 -8.49
CA ASP A 136 -8.84 7.88 -9.79
C ASP A 136 -8.93 6.79 -10.86
N ALA A 137 -9.43 7.13 -12.05
CA ALA A 137 -9.63 6.17 -13.14
C ALA A 137 -8.33 5.56 -13.70
N GLN A 138 -7.19 6.21 -13.48
CA GLN A 138 -5.84 5.79 -13.89
C GLN A 138 -4.95 5.43 -12.70
N GLY A 139 -5.42 5.63 -11.47
CA GLY A 139 -4.65 5.42 -10.26
C GLY A 139 -4.72 3.99 -9.69
N PRO A 140 -3.89 3.69 -8.69
CA PRO A 140 -4.01 2.49 -7.88
C PRO A 140 -5.31 2.47 -7.05
N LEU A 141 -5.71 1.29 -6.57
CA LEU A 141 -6.87 1.11 -5.71
C LEU A 141 -6.55 1.47 -4.25
N PRO A 142 -7.41 2.23 -3.53
CA PRO A 142 -7.20 2.46 -2.10
C PRO A 142 -7.25 1.17 -1.28
N ALA A 143 -6.22 0.94 -0.46
CA ALA A 143 -5.99 -0.34 0.23
C ALA A 143 -7.10 -0.80 1.20
N HIS A 144 -7.97 0.12 1.64
CA HIS A 144 -9.06 -0.16 2.57
C HIS A 144 -10.36 -0.57 1.86
N LEU A 145 -10.41 -0.58 0.52
CA LEU A 145 -11.62 -0.86 -0.27
C LEU A 145 -11.60 -2.24 -0.94
N LEU A 146 -10.72 -3.14 -0.51
CA LEU A 146 -10.40 -4.38 -1.23
C LEU A 146 -11.09 -5.63 -0.67
N GLY A 147 -12.11 -5.46 0.17
CA GLY A 147 -12.92 -6.57 0.69
C GLY A 147 -12.37 -7.28 1.93
N ASP A 148 -11.13 -7.00 2.34
CA ASP A 148 -10.57 -7.43 3.62
C ASP A 148 -9.64 -6.35 4.23
N MET A 149 -9.01 -6.65 5.37
CA MET A 149 -8.14 -5.72 6.11
C MET A 149 -6.86 -5.32 5.36
N TRP A 150 -6.40 -6.11 4.38
CA TRP A 150 -5.07 -5.96 3.73
C TRP A 150 -5.12 -5.88 2.20
N GLY A 151 -6.27 -6.18 1.60
CA GLY A 151 -6.42 -6.53 0.19
C GLY A 151 -5.75 -7.85 -0.16
N ARG A 152 -5.81 -8.86 0.72
CA ARG A 152 -5.24 -10.19 0.44
C ARG A 152 -6.10 -10.94 -0.56
N PHE A 153 -7.42 -10.93 -0.37
CA PHE A 153 -8.39 -11.52 -1.28
C PHE A 153 -9.44 -10.48 -1.66
N TRP A 154 -9.92 -10.50 -2.91
CA TRP A 154 -10.98 -9.59 -3.36
C TRP A 154 -12.35 -10.27 -3.43
N SER A 155 -12.49 -11.45 -2.84
CA SER A 155 -13.70 -12.28 -2.89
C SER A 155 -14.95 -11.52 -2.43
N ASN A 156 -14.82 -10.72 -1.36
CA ASN A 156 -15.90 -9.88 -0.83
C ASN A 156 -16.28 -8.70 -1.73
N LEU A 157 -15.55 -8.44 -2.82
CA LEU A 157 -15.94 -7.45 -3.83
C LEU A 157 -16.93 -8.02 -4.85
N TYR A 158 -17.13 -9.35 -4.89
CA TYR A 158 -17.96 -10.00 -5.90
C TYR A 158 -19.37 -9.38 -6.05
N PRO A 159 -20.12 -9.05 -4.97
CA PRO A 159 -21.42 -8.40 -5.10
C PRO A 159 -21.37 -7.03 -5.79
N LEU A 160 -20.25 -6.33 -5.70
CA LEU A 160 -20.03 -5.00 -6.30
C LEU A 160 -19.53 -5.09 -7.75
N THR A 161 -18.94 -6.23 -8.12
CA THR A 161 -18.24 -6.39 -9.39
C THR A 161 -18.89 -7.43 -10.31
N VAL A 162 -20.03 -8.01 -9.95
CA VAL A 162 -20.69 -9.05 -10.76
C VAL A 162 -21.03 -8.51 -12.18
N PRO A 163 -20.61 -9.21 -13.25
CA PRO A 163 -20.87 -8.79 -14.62
C PRO A 163 -22.35 -8.85 -15.01
N TYR A 164 -23.01 -9.96 -14.68
CA TYR A 164 -24.40 -10.24 -15.04
C TYR A 164 -25.23 -10.49 -13.77
N PRO A 165 -25.68 -9.44 -13.07
CA PRO A 165 -26.39 -9.57 -11.79
C PRO A 165 -27.76 -10.25 -11.89
N ASP A 166 -28.38 -10.24 -13.07
CA ASP A 166 -29.68 -10.87 -13.31
C ASP A 166 -29.60 -12.41 -13.43
N LYS A 167 -28.37 -12.95 -13.52
CA LYS A 167 -28.13 -14.40 -13.53
C LYS A 167 -28.05 -14.94 -12.10
N PRO A 168 -28.53 -16.17 -11.86
CA PRO A 168 -28.41 -16.80 -10.55
C PRO A 168 -26.93 -16.95 -10.13
N ASP A 169 -26.60 -16.51 -8.92
CA ASP A 169 -25.28 -16.76 -8.33
C ASP A 169 -25.13 -18.26 -8.02
N ILE A 170 -23.91 -18.76 -8.20
CA ILE A 170 -23.48 -20.09 -7.78
C ILE A 170 -23.03 -19.95 -6.32
N ASP A 171 -23.93 -19.47 -5.48
CA ASP A 171 -23.83 -19.51 -4.02
C ASP A 171 -24.96 -20.39 -3.48
N VAL A 172 -24.56 -21.56 -2.98
CA VAL A 172 -25.49 -22.57 -2.48
C VAL A 172 -25.78 -22.44 -0.98
N SER A 173 -25.27 -21.40 -0.31
CA SER A 173 -25.42 -21.23 1.16
C SER A 173 -26.88 -21.24 1.60
N ASN A 174 -27.74 -20.47 0.92
CA ASN A 174 -29.17 -20.45 1.22
C ASN A 174 -29.83 -21.81 0.94
N THR A 175 -29.41 -22.50 -0.12
CA THR A 175 -29.93 -23.84 -0.46
C THR A 175 -29.51 -24.88 0.59
N MET A 176 -28.27 -24.84 1.08
CA MET A 176 -27.79 -25.72 2.14
C MET A 176 -28.65 -25.58 3.39
N VAL A 177 -28.91 -24.34 3.83
CA VAL A 177 -29.78 -24.05 4.98
C VAL A 177 -31.20 -24.52 4.72
N ALA A 178 -31.79 -24.18 3.57
CA ALA A 178 -33.15 -24.58 3.21
C ALA A 178 -33.34 -26.11 3.15
N LYS A 179 -32.31 -26.85 2.75
CA LYS A 179 -32.29 -28.31 2.72
C LYS A 179 -31.86 -28.96 4.05
N GLY A 180 -31.67 -28.17 5.10
CA GLY A 180 -31.31 -28.67 6.43
C GLY A 180 -29.94 -29.34 6.49
N TRP A 181 -28.96 -28.86 5.70
CA TRP A 181 -27.59 -29.34 5.80
C TRP A 181 -27.02 -29.06 7.19
N THR A 182 -26.28 -30.04 7.71
CA THR A 182 -25.55 -29.93 8.97
C THR A 182 -24.05 -29.88 8.71
N VAL A 183 -23.28 -29.43 9.70
CA VAL A 183 -21.81 -29.46 9.62
C VAL A 183 -21.30 -30.88 9.36
N ASN A 184 -21.82 -31.89 10.06
CA ASN A 184 -21.42 -33.28 9.83
C ASN A 184 -21.66 -33.73 8.39
N ARG A 185 -22.83 -33.40 7.82
CA ARG A 185 -23.13 -33.70 6.42
C ARG A 185 -22.10 -33.09 5.46
N MET A 186 -21.62 -31.86 5.71
CA MET A 186 -20.59 -31.23 4.86
C MET A 186 -19.30 -32.05 4.84
N PHE A 187 -18.86 -32.57 6.00
CA PHE A 187 -17.68 -33.43 6.09
C PHE A 187 -17.93 -34.81 5.48
N GLU A 188 -19.11 -35.39 5.66
CA GLU A 188 -19.48 -36.68 5.04
C GLU A 188 -19.50 -36.59 3.52
N GLU A 189 -20.01 -35.50 2.94
CA GLU A 189 -19.97 -35.30 1.49
C GLU A 189 -18.55 -35.09 0.97
N ALA A 190 -17.68 -34.40 1.73
CA ALA A 190 -16.27 -34.30 1.38
C ALA A 190 -15.59 -35.68 1.40
N GLU A 191 -15.82 -36.50 2.42
CA GLU A 191 -15.28 -37.86 2.49
C GLU A 191 -15.72 -38.70 1.29
N LYS A 192 -17.02 -38.66 0.94
CA LYS A 192 -17.55 -39.34 -0.25
C LYS A 192 -16.86 -38.90 -1.53
N PHE A 193 -16.59 -37.61 -1.69
CA PHE A 193 -15.84 -37.09 -2.83
C PHE A 193 -14.44 -37.72 -2.91
N PHE A 194 -13.68 -37.75 -1.81
CA PHE A 194 -12.34 -38.36 -1.78
C PHE A 194 -12.38 -39.87 -2.06
N MET A 195 -13.34 -40.59 -1.49
CA MET A 195 -13.53 -42.01 -1.77
C MET A 195 -13.89 -42.26 -3.24
N SER A 196 -14.65 -41.36 -3.88
CA SER A 196 -15.05 -41.50 -5.29
C SER A 196 -13.87 -41.51 -6.26
N VAL A 197 -12.77 -40.84 -5.91
CA VAL A 197 -11.53 -40.84 -6.70
C VAL A 197 -10.55 -41.93 -6.26
N GLY A 198 -10.90 -42.76 -5.28
CA GLY A 198 -10.07 -43.87 -4.81
C GLY A 198 -9.01 -43.48 -3.78
N LEU A 199 -9.23 -42.37 -3.06
CA LEU A 199 -8.49 -42.02 -1.85
C LEU A 199 -9.11 -42.68 -0.61
N TYR A 200 -8.66 -42.31 0.58
CA TYR A 200 -8.94 -43.06 1.81
C TYR A 200 -10.26 -42.63 2.46
N GLU A 201 -10.93 -43.56 3.12
CA GLU A 201 -11.98 -43.25 4.12
C GLU A 201 -11.32 -42.69 5.39
N MET A 202 -11.96 -41.71 6.04
CA MET A 202 -11.46 -41.15 7.30
C MET A 202 -11.57 -42.18 8.42
N PHE A 203 -10.62 -42.17 9.34
CA PHE A 203 -10.65 -43.10 10.48
C PHE A 203 -11.77 -42.75 11.49
N GLU A 204 -12.31 -43.76 12.19
CA GLU A 204 -13.39 -43.55 13.16
C GLU A 204 -13.06 -42.50 14.24
N ASN A 205 -11.79 -42.42 14.65
CA ASN A 205 -11.33 -41.44 15.62
C ASN A 205 -11.27 -40.00 15.08
N PHE A 206 -11.21 -39.79 13.76
CA PHE A 206 -11.30 -38.45 13.17
C PHE A 206 -12.63 -37.79 13.55
N TRP A 207 -13.74 -38.52 13.41
CA TRP A 207 -15.09 -38.03 13.68
C TRP A 207 -15.35 -37.71 15.15
N THR A 208 -14.71 -38.45 16.05
CA THR A 208 -14.89 -38.29 17.50
C THR A 208 -13.93 -37.29 18.12
N ASN A 209 -12.72 -37.14 17.58
CA ASN A 209 -11.68 -36.28 18.17
C ASN A 209 -11.54 -34.91 17.50
N SER A 210 -12.10 -34.70 16.30
CA SER A 210 -12.05 -33.42 15.61
C SER A 210 -12.98 -32.37 16.24
N MET A 211 -12.58 -31.10 16.16
CA MET A 211 -13.44 -29.97 16.52
C MET A 211 -14.04 -29.40 15.24
N LEU A 212 -15.18 -29.97 14.82
CA LEU A 212 -15.88 -29.55 13.58
C LEU A 212 -16.83 -28.37 13.81
N THR A 213 -17.16 -28.05 15.06
CA THR A 213 -18.03 -26.92 15.44
C THR A 213 -17.40 -26.14 16.58
N LYS A 214 -17.74 -24.85 16.69
CA LYS A 214 -17.31 -24.03 17.83
C LYS A 214 -18.00 -24.52 19.11
N PRO A 215 -17.26 -24.79 20.19
CA PRO A 215 -17.85 -25.15 21.47
C PRO A 215 -18.77 -24.04 22.01
N THR A 216 -19.93 -24.43 22.55
CA THR A 216 -20.92 -23.53 23.16
C THR A 216 -20.82 -23.47 24.69
N ASP A 217 -19.84 -24.14 25.28
CA ASP A 217 -19.61 -24.28 26.72
C ASP A 217 -18.73 -23.17 27.33
N GLY A 218 -18.49 -22.09 26.58
CA GLY A 218 -17.70 -20.94 27.02
C GLY A 218 -16.19 -21.08 26.87
N ARG A 219 -15.69 -22.20 26.30
CA ARG A 219 -14.26 -22.34 25.97
C ARG A 219 -13.84 -21.37 24.86
N SER A 220 -12.75 -20.65 25.09
CA SER A 220 -12.07 -19.87 24.05
C SER A 220 -11.23 -20.80 23.17
N VAL A 221 -11.45 -20.73 21.85
CA VAL A 221 -10.72 -21.52 20.85
C VAL A 221 -10.29 -20.64 19.69
N VAL A 222 -9.18 -20.99 19.04
CA VAL A 222 -8.77 -20.39 17.77
C VAL A 222 -9.60 -21.02 16.66
N CYS A 223 -10.40 -20.22 15.94
CA CYS A 223 -11.34 -20.73 14.94
C CYS A 223 -10.74 -20.97 13.56
N HIS A 224 -9.54 -20.47 13.29
CA HIS A 224 -8.84 -20.66 12.02
C HIS A 224 -8.81 -22.16 11.60
N PRO A 225 -9.33 -22.52 10.41
CA PRO A 225 -9.32 -23.90 9.91
C PRO A 225 -7.90 -24.47 9.89
N THR A 226 -7.74 -25.71 10.37
CA THR A 226 -6.45 -26.41 10.39
C THR A 226 -6.67 -27.93 10.40
N ALA A 227 -5.83 -28.65 9.67
CA ALA A 227 -5.75 -30.10 9.64
C ALA A 227 -4.49 -30.60 10.39
N TRP A 228 -4.62 -31.69 11.15
CA TRP A 228 -3.63 -32.13 12.14
C TRP A 228 -3.30 -33.62 11.99
N ASP A 229 -2.03 -33.94 11.75
CA ASP A 229 -1.45 -35.27 11.98
C ASP A 229 -0.86 -35.31 13.39
N MET A 230 -1.41 -36.17 14.26
CA MET A 230 -0.95 -36.31 15.65
C MET A 230 0.34 -37.16 15.77
N GLY A 231 0.94 -37.56 14.64
CA GLY A 231 2.27 -38.17 14.54
C GLY A 231 2.31 -39.69 14.73
N ASN A 232 1.18 -40.30 15.12
CA ASN A 232 1.07 -41.73 15.46
C ASN A 232 0.58 -42.62 14.30
N ARG A 233 0.43 -42.06 13.09
CA ARG A 233 -0.06 -42.71 11.86
C ARG A 233 -1.57 -43.03 11.84
N ASN A 234 -2.28 -42.87 12.95
CA ASN A 234 -3.66 -43.33 13.10
C ASN A 234 -4.63 -42.25 13.60
N ASP A 235 -4.14 -41.05 13.97
CA ASP A 235 -4.95 -39.98 14.54
C ASP A 235 -4.73 -38.70 13.74
N PHE A 236 -5.71 -38.42 12.88
CA PHE A 236 -5.79 -37.24 12.04
C PHE A 236 -7.04 -36.46 12.43
N ARG A 237 -6.96 -35.14 12.51
CA ARG A 237 -8.05 -34.30 13.03
C ARG A 237 -8.21 -33.01 12.25
N ILE A 238 -9.41 -32.45 12.26
CA ILE A 238 -9.66 -31.07 11.80
C ILE A 238 -10.14 -30.22 12.98
N LYS A 239 -9.65 -28.99 13.05
CA LYS A 239 -10.10 -27.98 14.01
C LYS A 239 -10.60 -26.74 13.25
N MET A 240 -11.92 -26.63 13.11
CA MET A 240 -12.59 -25.58 12.37
C MET A 240 -13.90 -25.18 13.07
N CYS A 241 -14.19 -23.88 13.14
CA CYS A 241 -15.49 -23.39 13.60
C CYS A 241 -16.48 -23.37 12.41
N THR A 242 -16.91 -24.56 11.96
CA THR A 242 -17.66 -24.68 10.70
C THR A 242 -19.07 -24.10 10.83
N LEU A 243 -19.52 -23.42 9.77
CA LEU A 243 -20.83 -22.84 9.58
C LEU A 243 -21.42 -23.45 8.30
N VAL A 244 -22.75 -23.52 8.23
CA VAL A 244 -23.45 -24.05 7.05
C VAL A 244 -23.49 -22.96 5.99
N HIS A 245 -22.41 -22.86 5.22
CA HIS A 245 -22.15 -21.85 4.20
C HIS A 245 -21.30 -22.46 3.08
N MET A 246 -21.43 -21.97 1.84
CA MET A 246 -20.69 -22.50 0.69
C MET A 246 -19.18 -22.39 0.89
N ASP A 247 -18.67 -21.24 1.34
CA ASP A 247 -17.23 -21.08 1.57
C ASP A 247 -16.70 -22.12 2.56
N HIS A 248 -17.42 -22.36 3.66
CA HIS A 248 -17.04 -23.38 4.63
C HIS A 248 -17.18 -24.80 4.07
N PHE A 249 -18.12 -25.06 3.15
CA PHE A 249 -18.20 -26.34 2.42
C PHE A 249 -16.95 -26.59 1.56
N LEU A 250 -16.46 -25.56 0.89
CA LEU A 250 -15.21 -25.63 0.12
C LEU A 250 -13.98 -25.76 1.06
N THR A 251 -13.96 -25.03 2.17
CA THR A 251 -12.89 -25.18 3.19
C THR A 251 -12.87 -26.59 3.79
N VAL A 252 -14.02 -27.22 4.00
CA VAL A 252 -14.08 -28.62 4.47
C VAL A 252 -13.39 -29.57 3.49
N HIS A 253 -13.58 -29.39 2.18
CA HIS A 253 -12.85 -30.15 1.16
C HIS A 253 -11.35 -29.86 1.19
N HIS A 254 -10.99 -28.59 1.37
CA HIS A 254 -9.59 -28.16 1.49
C HIS A 254 -8.87 -28.85 2.66
N GLU A 255 -9.43 -28.71 3.88
CA GLU A 255 -8.82 -29.26 5.11
C GLU A 255 -8.81 -30.78 5.11
N MET A 256 -9.85 -31.42 4.56
CA MET A 256 -9.84 -32.88 4.42
C MET A 256 -8.81 -33.35 3.38
N GLY A 257 -8.54 -32.55 2.34
CA GLY A 257 -7.44 -32.80 1.41
C GLY A 257 -6.07 -32.85 2.08
N HIS A 258 -5.84 -32.02 3.10
CA HIS A 258 -4.64 -32.12 3.93
C HIS A 258 -4.57 -33.44 4.71
N ASN A 259 -5.66 -33.85 5.36
CA ASN A 259 -5.70 -35.14 6.06
C ASN A 259 -5.49 -36.32 5.10
N GLN A 260 -6.02 -36.26 3.87
CA GLN A 260 -5.79 -37.28 2.84
C GLN A 260 -4.32 -37.38 2.46
N TYR A 261 -3.62 -36.25 2.31
CA TYR A 261 -2.17 -36.23 2.07
C TYR A 261 -1.41 -36.82 3.27
N GLN A 262 -1.76 -36.40 4.49
CA GLN A 262 -1.19 -36.92 5.73
C GLN A 262 -1.36 -38.44 5.86
N MET A 263 -2.53 -38.94 5.52
CA MET A 263 -2.85 -40.35 5.50
C MET A 263 -2.09 -41.12 4.42
N ALA A 264 -1.80 -40.51 3.27
CA ALA A 264 -1.05 -41.16 2.19
C ALA A 264 0.41 -41.44 2.58
N TYR A 265 1.11 -40.45 3.15
CA TYR A 265 2.51 -40.59 3.52
C TYR A 265 2.75 -41.16 4.94
N ARG A 266 1.69 -41.52 5.68
CA ARG A 266 1.78 -41.94 7.10
C ARG A 266 2.74 -43.11 7.37
N ASN A 267 2.99 -43.94 6.35
CA ASN A 267 3.87 -45.10 6.46
C ASN A 267 5.36 -44.75 6.31
N LEU A 268 5.70 -43.52 5.91
CA LEU A 268 7.07 -43.06 5.85
C LEU A 268 7.68 -42.88 7.25
N SER A 269 9.01 -42.81 7.28
CA SER A 269 9.76 -42.35 8.45
C SER A 269 9.28 -40.97 8.89
N TYR A 270 9.24 -40.72 10.20
CA TYR A 270 8.64 -39.50 10.77
C TYR A 270 9.14 -38.20 10.11
N LEU A 271 10.45 -38.09 9.87
CA LEU A 271 11.07 -36.90 9.25
C LEU A 271 10.68 -36.67 7.77
N LEU A 272 10.06 -37.66 7.11
CA LEU A 272 9.66 -37.61 5.71
C LEU A 272 8.14 -37.44 5.54
N ARG A 273 7.38 -37.33 6.64
CA ARG A 273 5.92 -37.17 6.65
C ARG A 273 5.51 -35.71 6.56
N ASP A 274 5.60 -35.18 5.36
CA ASP A 274 5.21 -33.80 5.03
C ASP A 274 5.05 -33.71 3.50
N GLY A 275 4.52 -32.60 2.99
CA GLY A 275 4.43 -32.36 1.55
C GLY A 275 5.80 -32.20 0.91
N ALA A 276 5.94 -32.53 -0.39
CA ALA A 276 7.23 -32.53 -1.07
C ALA A 276 8.00 -31.19 -0.94
N ASN A 277 7.25 -30.08 -0.94
CA ASN A 277 7.65 -28.78 -0.41
C ASN A 277 6.42 -28.08 0.21
N GLU A 278 6.59 -26.90 0.78
CA GLU A 278 5.51 -26.19 1.48
C GLU A 278 4.31 -25.79 0.61
N GLY A 279 4.47 -25.66 -0.71
CA GLY A 279 3.39 -25.34 -1.63
C GLY A 279 2.53 -26.55 -2.01
N PHE A 280 3.06 -27.78 -1.93
CA PHE A 280 2.34 -29.00 -2.32
C PHE A 280 1.18 -29.31 -1.38
N HIS A 281 1.41 -29.18 -0.07
CA HIS A 281 0.41 -29.56 0.94
C HIS A 281 -0.87 -28.75 0.78
N GLU A 282 -0.69 -27.46 0.52
CA GLU A 282 -1.75 -26.50 0.26
C GLU A 282 -2.40 -26.70 -1.11
N ALA A 283 -1.64 -27.12 -2.13
CA ALA A 283 -2.17 -27.24 -3.50
C ALA A 283 -3.13 -28.41 -3.60
N VAL A 284 -2.85 -29.48 -2.84
CA VAL A 284 -3.73 -30.64 -2.73
C VAL A 284 -5.06 -30.29 -2.09
N GLY A 285 -5.12 -29.45 -1.05
CA GLY A 285 -6.40 -29.00 -0.49
C GLY A 285 -7.23 -28.23 -1.52
N GLU A 286 -6.58 -27.34 -2.25
CA GLU A 286 -7.27 -26.45 -3.19
C GLU A 286 -7.90 -27.15 -4.39
N ILE A 287 -7.22 -28.10 -5.03
CA ILE A 287 -7.79 -28.79 -6.20
C ILE A 287 -9.10 -29.52 -5.87
N MET A 288 -9.27 -29.92 -4.62
CA MET A 288 -10.50 -30.55 -4.12
C MET A 288 -11.61 -29.51 -4.01
N SER A 289 -11.29 -28.36 -3.42
CA SER A 289 -12.22 -27.23 -3.34
C SER A 289 -12.64 -26.73 -4.74
N LEU A 290 -11.75 -26.72 -5.73
CA LEU A 290 -12.09 -26.31 -7.11
C LEU A 290 -13.08 -27.28 -7.75
N SER A 291 -12.85 -28.58 -7.61
CA SER A 291 -13.76 -29.58 -8.17
C SER A 291 -15.13 -29.52 -7.47
N ALA A 292 -15.13 -29.35 -6.14
CA ALA A 292 -16.34 -29.24 -5.33
C ALA A 292 -17.15 -27.96 -5.61
N ALA A 293 -16.50 -26.88 -6.07
CA ALA A 293 -17.16 -25.63 -6.42
C ALA A 293 -17.83 -25.64 -7.81
N THR A 294 -17.58 -26.67 -8.63
CA THR A 294 -18.14 -26.69 -9.99
C THR A 294 -19.67 -26.87 -9.96
N PRO A 295 -20.41 -26.24 -10.88
CA PRO A 295 -21.87 -26.44 -10.98
C PRO A 295 -22.25 -27.90 -11.16
N LYS A 296 -21.45 -28.65 -11.93
CA LYS A 296 -21.63 -30.09 -12.13
C LYS A 296 -21.57 -30.88 -10.81
N HIS A 297 -20.60 -30.58 -9.97
CA HIS A 297 -20.49 -31.20 -8.65
C HIS A 297 -21.65 -30.78 -7.74
N LEU A 298 -21.97 -29.48 -7.68
CA LEU A 298 -23.07 -28.96 -6.86
C LEU A 298 -24.44 -29.54 -7.26
N GLN A 299 -24.67 -29.83 -8.54
CA GLN A 299 -25.84 -30.58 -9.01
C GLN A 299 -25.83 -32.03 -8.51
N SER A 300 -24.67 -32.69 -8.53
CA SER A 300 -24.54 -34.09 -8.08
C SER A 300 -24.83 -34.29 -6.60
N VAL A 301 -24.59 -33.27 -5.77
CA VAL A 301 -24.91 -33.26 -4.32
C VAL A 301 -26.24 -32.59 -4.00
N ASP A 302 -27.09 -32.33 -5.00
CA ASP A 302 -28.42 -31.75 -4.85
C ASP A 302 -28.42 -30.35 -4.17
N LEU A 303 -27.35 -29.56 -4.39
CA LEU A 303 -27.24 -28.17 -3.95
C LEU A 303 -27.57 -27.16 -5.04
N LEU A 304 -27.49 -27.58 -6.30
CA LEU A 304 -27.90 -26.79 -7.46
C LEU A 304 -28.98 -27.55 -8.24
N PRO A 305 -30.04 -26.87 -8.72
CA PRO A 305 -31.10 -27.53 -9.48
C PRO A 305 -30.58 -28.25 -10.74
N ALA A 306 -31.18 -29.40 -11.07
CA ALA A 306 -30.79 -30.18 -12.25
C ALA A 306 -31.06 -29.45 -13.59
N ASP A 307 -32.01 -28.51 -13.58
CA ASP A 307 -32.36 -27.63 -14.69
C ASP A 307 -31.58 -26.30 -14.70
N PHE A 308 -30.62 -26.12 -13.78
CA PHE A 308 -29.72 -24.96 -13.79
C PHE A 308 -28.95 -24.89 -15.12
N VAL A 309 -29.08 -23.76 -15.81
CA VAL A 309 -28.43 -23.52 -17.10
C VAL A 309 -27.09 -22.83 -16.85
N TYR A 310 -26.00 -23.54 -17.12
CA TYR A 310 -24.64 -22.98 -17.14
C TYR A 310 -24.30 -22.49 -18.55
N ASP A 311 -24.64 -21.24 -18.82
CA ASP A 311 -24.36 -20.52 -20.07
C ASP A 311 -23.09 -19.64 -19.99
N GLU A 312 -22.78 -18.91 -21.06
CA GLU A 312 -21.58 -18.06 -21.12
C GLU A 312 -21.57 -16.95 -20.05
N GLU A 313 -22.73 -16.36 -19.73
CA GLU A 313 -22.82 -15.28 -18.74
C GLU A 313 -22.60 -15.79 -17.31
N THR A 314 -23.21 -16.93 -16.97
CA THR A 314 -22.98 -17.61 -15.68
C THR A 314 -21.54 -18.12 -15.55
N GLU A 315 -20.92 -18.60 -16.63
CA GLU A 315 -19.51 -18.99 -16.64
C GLU A 315 -18.57 -17.79 -16.38
N ILE A 316 -18.84 -16.64 -16.99
CA ILE A 316 -18.07 -15.41 -16.72
C ILE A 316 -18.25 -14.95 -15.27
N ASN A 317 -19.47 -14.99 -14.73
CA ASN A 317 -19.73 -14.71 -13.32
C ASN A 317 -18.92 -15.63 -12.39
N PHE A 318 -18.91 -16.94 -12.66
CA PHE A 318 -18.14 -17.93 -11.91
C PHE A 318 -16.63 -17.67 -11.99
N LEU A 319 -16.10 -17.50 -13.20
CA LEU A 319 -14.68 -17.25 -13.41
C LEU A 319 -14.23 -15.95 -12.74
N LEU A 320 -15.05 -14.88 -12.75
CA LEU A 320 -14.71 -13.65 -12.04
C LEU A 320 -14.63 -13.90 -10.53
N LYS A 321 -15.61 -14.60 -9.93
CA LYS A 321 -15.62 -14.95 -8.51
C LYS A 321 -14.34 -15.71 -8.11
N GLN A 322 -13.94 -16.68 -8.94
CA GLN A 322 -12.68 -17.40 -8.77
C GLN A 322 -11.46 -16.48 -8.91
N ALA A 323 -11.43 -15.60 -9.92
CA ALA A 323 -10.30 -14.70 -10.18
C ALA A 323 -10.09 -13.67 -9.05
N LEU A 324 -11.16 -13.16 -8.44
CA LEU A 324 -11.06 -12.24 -7.28
C LEU A 324 -10.34 -12.90 -6.08
N THR A 325 -10.48 -14.21 -5.93
CA THR A 325 -9.80 -14.97 -4.87
C THR A 325 -8.39 -15.39 -5.31
N ILE A 326 -8.27 -16.00 -6.48
CA ILE A 326 -7.06 -16.67 -6.94
C ILE A 326 -6.08 -15.70 -7.60
N VAL A 327 -6.54 -14.91 -8.57
CA VAL A 327 -5.68 -13.98 -9.31
C VAL A 327 -5.42 -12.71 -8.49
N GLY A 328 -6.42 -12.21 -7.76
CA GLY A 328 -6.32 -11.02 -6.91
C GLY A 328 -5.24 -11.12 -5.83
N THR A 329 -5.00 -12.31 -5.29
CA THR A 329 -4.03 -12.52 -4.20
C THR A 329 -2.57 -12.68 -4.67
N LEU A 330 -2.33 -13.03 -5.94
CA LEU A 330 -0.99 -13.38 -6.42
C LEU A 330 0.00 -12.22 -6.35
N PRO A 331 -0.34 -11.00 -6.81
CA PRO A 331 0.55 -9.84 -6.66
C PRO A 331 0.79 -9.46 -5.19
N PHE A 332 -0.24 -9.52 -4.35
CA PHE A 332 -0.11 -9.29 -2.90
C PHE A 332 0.92 -10.25 -2.29
N THR A 333 0.78 -11.54 -2.59
CA THR A 333 1.59 -12.61 -2.04
C THR A 333 3.04 -12.52 -2.48
N TYR A 334 3.26 -12.28 -3.77
CA TYR A 334 4.60 -12.08 -4.33
C TYR A 334 5.29 -10.86 -3.70
N MET A 335 4.62 -9.70 -3.73
CA MET A 335 5.21 -8.45 -3.24
C MET A 335 5.58 -8.54 -1.75
N LEU A 336 4.73 -9.17 -0.93
CA LEU A 336 5.00 -9.33 0.50
C LEU A 336 6.27 -10.14 0.77
N GLU A 337 6.47 -11.26 0.07
CA GLU A 337 7.68 -12.07 0.24
C GLU A 337 8.92 -11.41 -0.35
N GLU A 338 8.79 -10.75 -1.50
CA GLU A 338 9.89 -9.98 -2.08
C GLU A 338 10.37 -8.90 -1.10
N TRP A 339 9.44 -8.18 -0.44
CA TRP A 339 9.79 -7.20 0.61
C TRP A 339 10.51 -7.87 1.78
N ARG A 340 9.99 -9.00 2.30
CA ARG A 340 10.62 -9.73 3.42
C ARG A 340 12.01 -10.25 3.06
N TRP A 341 12.20 -10.81 1.87
CA TRP A 341 13.51 -11.28 1.41
C TRP A 341 14.52 -10.14 1.35
N GLN A 342 14.11 -8.95 0.87
CA GLN A 342 14.97 -7.78 0.84
C GLN A 342 15.28 -7.22 2.23
N VAL A 343 14.32 -7.23 3.16
CA VAL A 343 14.54 -6.85 4.57
C VAL A 343 15.52 -7.81 5.25
N PHE A 344 15.33 -9.12 5.12
CA PHE A 344 16.26 -10.09 5.71
C PHE A 344 17.65 -10.01 5.10
N ALA A 345 17.77 -9.78 3.80
CA ALA A 345 19.04 -9.58 3.13
C ALA A 345 19.74 -8.26 3.53
N GLY A 346 19.02 -7.31 4.15
CA GLY A 346 19.53 -5.99 4.50
C GLY A 346 19.60 -5.03 3.31
N ASN A 347 18.90 -5.31 2.21
CA ASN A 347 18.81 -4.43 1.04
C ASN A 347 17.89 -3.23 1.27
N ILE A 348 16.96 -3.34 2.23
CA ILE A 348 16.10 -2.25 2.70
C ILE A 348 16.50 -1.95 4.14
N SER A 349 17.00 -0.74 4.41
CA SER A 349 17.35 -0.32 5.76
C SER A 349 16.10 -0.07 6.60
N LYS A 350 16.23 -0.14 7.93
CA LYS A 350 15.09 0.00 8.85
C LYS A 350 14.35 1.32 8.63
N ASP A 351 15.07 2.41 8.40
CA ASP A 351 14.53 3.74 8.10
C ASP A 351 13.85 3.89 6.72
N GLU A 352 13.81 2.84 5.90
CA GLU A 352 13.12 2.84 4.60
C GLU A 352 12.04 1.74 4.49
N TRP A 353 11.74 1.04 5.59
CA TRP A 353 10.84 -0.12 5.57
C TRP A 353 9.44 0.19 5.03
N MET A 354 8.81 1.24 5.55
CA MET A 354 7.47 1.64 5.16
C MET A 354 7.45 2.35 3.81
N ALA A 355 8.46 3.16 3.52
CA ALA A 355 8.64 3.79 2.22
C ALA A 355 8.70 2.74 1.09
N ARG A 356 9.60 1.75 1.21
CA ARG A 356 9.75 0.67 0.22
C ARG A 356 8.53 -0.24 0.17
N TRP A 357 7.91 -0.54 1.31
CA TRP A 357 6.68 -1.34 1.32
C TRP A 357 5.57 -0.72 0.45
N TRP A 358 5.34 0.59 0.60
CA TRP A 358 4.27 1.28 -0.14
C TRP A 358 4.64 1.57 -1.60
N GLU A 359 5.92 1.81 -1.91
CA GLU A 359 6.43 1.83 -3.29
C GLU A 359 6.13 0.49 -3.98
N MET A 360 6.54 -0.63 -3.38
CA MET A 360 6.32 -1.97 -3.91
C MET A 360 4.82 -2.32 -4.01
N LYS A 361 3.99 -1.91 -3.04
CA LYS A 361 2.52 -2.05 -3.11
C LYS A 361 1.93 -1.32 -4.32
N ARG A 362 2.35 -0.09 -4.55
CA ARG A 362 1.88 0.73 -5.68
C ARG A 362 2.36 0.14 -7.00
N GLU A 363 3.61 -0.26 -7.11
CA GLU A 363 4.20 -0.77 -8.35
C GLU A 363 3.71 -2.18 -8.71
N LEU A 364 3.76 -3.10 -7.75
CA LEU A 364 3.54 -4.52 -8.00
C LEU A 364 2.06 -4.90 -7.86
N VAL A 365 1.35 -4.31 -6.90
CA VAL A 365 -0.05 -4.65 -6.62
C VAL A 365 -1.02 -3.65 -7.25
N GLY A 366 -0.59 -2.42 -7.53
CA GLY A 366 -1.50 -1.36 -7.97
C GLY A 366 -2.45 -0.92 -6.87
N VAL A 367 -1.96 -0.91 -5.63
CA VAL A 367 -2.73 -0.55 -4.44
C VAL A 367 -1.98 0.56 -3.69
N VAL A 368 -2.74 1.56 -3.24
CA VAL A 368 -2.22 2.75 -2.56
C VAL A 368 -2.73 2.86 -1.13
N GLU A 369 -1.87 3.30 -0.23
CA GLU A 369 -2.25 3.68 1.11
C GLU A 369 -3.23 4.86 1.08
N PRO A 370 -4.37 4.79 1.79
CA PRO A 370 -5.34 5.88 1.80
C PRO A 370 -4.91 7.07 2.65
N VAL A 371 -3.93 6.90 3.54
CA VAL A 371 -3.30 7.95 4.33
C VAL A 371 -1.78 7.75 4.31
N PRO A 372 -0.98 8.83 4.37
CA PRO A 372 0.47 8.70 4.26
C PRO A 372 1.08 7.90 5.43
N ARG A 373 2.28 7.36 5.19
CA ARG A 373 2.94 6.38 6.05
C ARG A 373 4.35 6.82 6.37
N ASP A 374 4.63 6.96 7.66
CA ASP A 374 5.98 7.19 8.16
C ASP A 374 6.55 5.88 8.75
N GLU A 375 7.82 5.92 9.12
CA GLU A 375 8.54 4.78 9.69
C GLU A 375 8.14 4.45 11.15
N SER A 376 7.23 5.22 11.77
CA SER A 376 6.63 4.80 13.04
C SER A 376 5.68 3.62 12.87
N TYR A 377 5.16 3.42 11.65
CA TYR A 377 4.33 2.28 11.29
C TYR A 377 5.17 1.03 10.99
N CYS A 378 4.49 -0.11 11.07
CA CYS A 378 4.97 -1.36 10.50
C CYS A 378 3.73 -2.11 10.00
N ASP A 379 3.25 -1.76 8.81
CA ASP A 379 2.03 -2.36 8.25
C ASP A 379 2.17 -3.85 7.93
N PRO A 380 3.33 -4.38 7.45
CA PRO A 380 3.47 -5.81 7.16
C PRO A 380 3.16 -6.75 8.35
N PRO A 381 3.70 -6.56 9.58
CA PRO A 381 3.38 -7.42 10.70
C PRO A 381 1.95 -7.25 11.23
N ALA A 382 1.18 -6.24 10.79
CA ALA A 382 -0.26 -6.18 11.05
C ALA A 382 -1.06 -7.26 10.27
N LEU A 383 -0.39 -8.14 9.52
CA LEU A 383 -0.89 -9.42 8.99
C LEU A 383 -0.44 -10.60 9.87
N PHE A 384 -1.33 -11.58 10.05
CA PHE A 384 -1.09 -12.77 10.88
C PHE A 384 0.23 -13.48 10.55
N HIS A 385 0.46 -13.81 9.28
CA HIS A 385 1.62 -14.61 8.88
C HIS A 385 2.96 -13.94 9.16
N VAL A 386 3.02 -12.62 9.06
CA VAL A 386 4.23 -11.85 9.29
C VAL A 386 4.52 -11.76 10.79
N SER A 387 3.52 -11.44 11.62
CA SER A 387 3.67 -11.40 13.07
C SER A 387 3.80 -12.77 13.74
N GLY A 388 3.30 -13.82 13.07
CA GLY A 388 3.32 -15.22 13.47
C GLY A 388 4.51 -16.01 12.96
N ASP A 389 5.46 -15.40 12.24
CA ASP A 389 6.69 -16.04 11.76
C ASP A 389 6.46 -17.20 10.76
N TYR A 390 5.49 -17.04 9.86
CA TYR A 390 5.19 -18.00 8.80
C TYR A 390 5.75 -17.51 7.44
N SER A 391 6.31 -18.44 6.66
CA SER A 391 6.61 -18.22 5.23
C SER A 391 5.31 -17.93 4.48
N PHE A 392 5.34 -17.00 3.52
CA PHE A 392 4.17 -16.63 2.72
C PHE A 392 4.29 -17.09 1.26
N ILE A 393 5.49 -17.47 0.77
CA ILE A 393 5.68 -17.84 -0.65
C ILE A 393 4.98 -19.15 -1.02
N ARG A 394 4.71 -20.01 -0.02
CA ARG A 394 3.81 -21.16 -0.15
C ARG A 394 2.50 -20.84 -0.85
N TYR A 395 1.85 -19.70 -0.56
CA TYR A 395 0.56 -19.38 -1.17
C TYR A 395 0.68 -19.05 -2.66
N PHE A 396 1.80 -18.47 -3.08
CA PHE A 396 2.08 -18.20 -4.49
C PHE A 396 2.36 -19.52 -5.23
N THR A 397 3.35 -20.28 -4.76
CA THR A 397 3.76 -21.54 -5.41
C THR A 397 2.65 -22.58 -5.42
N ARG A 398 1.90 -22.71 -4.32
CA ARG A 398 0.68 -23.51 -4.22
C ARG A 398 -0.28 -23.23 -5.37
N THR A 399 -0.59 -21.96 -5.59
CA THR A 399 -1.59 -21.56 -6.58
C THR A 399 -1.14 -21.97 -7.98
N ILE A 400 0.16 -21.93 -8.27
CA ILE A 400 0.70 -22.44 -9.54
C ILE A 400 0.58 -23.97 -9.61
N TYR A 401 1.02 -24.69 -8.58
CA TYR A 401 0.92 -26.15 -8.52
C TYR A 401 -0.52 -26.65 -8.64
N GLN A 402 -1.46 -25.98 -8.00
CA GLN A 402 -2.88 -26.28 -8.03
C GLN A 402 -3.42 -26.40 -9.46
N PHE A 403 -3.10 -25.46 -10.35
CA PHE A 403 -3.57 -25.56 -11.75
C PHE A 403 -2.77 -26.56 -12.58
N GLN A 404 -1.48 -26.78 -12.29
CA GLN A 404 -0.71 -27.87 -12.91
C GLN A 404 -1.31 -29.24 -12.54
N PHE A 405 -1.67 -29.43 -11.27
CA PHE A 405 -2.33 -30.63 -10.78
C PHE A 405 -3.72 -30.78 -11.38
N GLN A 406 -4.55 -29.73 -11.32
CA GLN A 406 -5.91 -29.75 -11.85
C GLN A 406 -5.90 -30.16 -13.33
N LYS A 407 -5.06 -29.51 -14.16
CA LYS A 407 -4.93 -29.88 -15.58
C LYS A 407 -4.57 -31.35 -15.75
N ALA A 408 -3.56 -31.82 -15.05
CA ALA A 408 -3.08 -33.19 -15.18
C ALA A 408 -4.08 -34.26 -14.71
N LEU A 409 -4.89 -33.94 -13.70
CA LEU A 409 -5.94 -34.80 -13.19
C LEU A 409 -7.18 -34.79 -14.10
N CYS A 410 -7.53 -33.64 -14.67
CA CYS A 410 -8.59 -33.51 -15.66
C CYS A 410 -8.28 -34.28 -16.94
N ASP A 411 -7.03 -34.20 -17.42
CA ASP A 411 -6.55 -34.99 -18.55
C ASP A 411 -6.66 -36.50 -18.25
N ALA A 412 -6.30 -36.93 -17.03
CA ALA A 412 -6.43 -38.31 -16.58
C ALA A 412 -7.89 -38.76 -16.39
N ALA A 413 -8.81 -37.84 -16.10
CA ALA A 413 -10.25 -38.08 -16.06
C ALA A 413 -10.91 -38.10 -17.45
N GLY A 414 -10.14 -37.85 -18.53
CA GLY A 414 -10.66 -37.82 -19.90
C GLY A 414 -11.52 -36.59 -20.20
N HIS A 415 -11.34 -35.49 -19.45
CA HIS A 415 -12.07 -34.24 -19.69
C HIS A 415 -11.57 -33.56 -20.98
N THR A 416 -12.50 -33.12 -21.83
CA THR A 416 -12.19 -32.48 -23.13
C THR A 416 -12.65 -31.03 -23.22
N GLY A 417 -13.41 -30.55 -22.24
CA GLY A 417 -13.93 -29.18 -22.19
C GLY A 417 -12.93 -28.17 -21.63
N ALA A 418 -13.41 -26.96 -21.34
CA ALA A 418 -12.63 -25.95 -20.64
C ALA A 418 -12.15 -26.47 -19.27
N LEU A 419 -10.93 -26.12 -18.87
CA LEU A 419 -10.38 -26.59 -17.59
C LEU A 419 -11.24 -26.14 -16.38
N SER A 420 -11.88 -24.98 -16.50
CA SER A 420 -12.79 -24.42 -15.50
C SER A 420 -14.05 -25.23 -15.22
N SER A 421 -14.48 -26.10 -16.15
CA SER A 421 -15.66 -26.95 -16.00
C SER A 421 -15.30 -28.40 -15.64
N CYS A 422 -14.02 -28.69 -15.42
CA CYS A 422 -13.58 -30.03 -15.05
C CYS A 422 -13.98 -30.38 -13.62
N ASP A 423 -14.51 -31.59 -13.46
CA ASP A 423 -14.79 -32.22 -12.19
C ASP A 423 -14.21 -33.64 -12.21
N ILE A 424 -13.32 -33.94 -11.26
CA ILE A 424 -12.62 -35.23 -11.16
C ILE A 424 -13.42 -36.29 -10.39
N THR A 425 -14.59 -35.94 -9.83
CA THR A 425 -15.45 -36.87 -9.07
C THR A 425 -15.66 -38.18 -9.85
N ASN A 426 -15.55 -39.33 -9.18
CA ASN A 426 -15.62 -40.68 -9.76
C ASN A 426 -14.48 -41.10 -10.71
N SER A 427 -13.43 -40.28 -10.89
CA SER A 427 -12.27 -40.65 -11.70
C SER A 427 -11.18 -41.33 -10.87
N THR A 428 -11.22 -42.66 -10.81
CA THR A 428 -10.18 -43.46 -10.14
C THR A 428 -8.82 -43.37 -10.84
N ALA A 429 -8.79 -43.06 -12.14
CA ALA A 429 -7.56 -42.80 -12.87
C ALA A 429 -6.89 -41.50 -12.39
N ALA A 430 -7.65 -40.43 -12.22
CA ALA A 430 -7.16 -39.18 -11.66
C ALA A 430 -6.69 -39.39 -10.22
N GLY A 431 -7.50 -40.01 -9.36
CA GLY A 431 -7.10 -40.22 -7.98
C GLY A 431 -5.94 -41.19 -7.79
N THR A 432 -5.74 -42.17 -8.68
CA THR A 432 -4.51 -42.99 -8.69
C THR A 432 -3.27 -42.13 -8.97
N LYS A 433 -3.35 -41.23 -9.96
CA LYS A 433 -2.26 -40.32 -10.30
C LYS A 433 -1.92 -39.38 -9.13
N LEU A 434 -2.95 -38.83 -8.49
CA LEU A 434 -2.82 -38.02 -7.30
C LEU A 434 -2.18 -38.80 -6.15
N ARG A 435 -2.74 -39.97 -5.80
CA ARG A 435 -2.26 -40.82 -4.70
C ARG A 435 -0.80 -41.20 -4.86
N ASN A 436 -0.36 -41.53 -6.07
CA ASN A 436 1.04 -41.86 -6.36
C ASN A 436 2.00 -40.72 -5.98
N MET A 437 1.59 -39.45 -6.15
CA MET A 437 2.36 -38.30 -5.69
C MET A 437 2.23 -38.11 -4.17
N LEU A 438 1.02 -38.26 -3.61
CA LEU A 438 0.79 -38.06 -2.17
C LEU A 438 1.60 -39.05 -1.30
N GLU A 439 1.71 -40.31 -1.74
CA GLU A 439 2.44 -41.36 -1.01
C GLU A 439 3.97 -41.11 -0.95
N LEU A 440 4.52 -40.24 -1.81
CA LEU A 440 5.93 -39.88 -1.77
C LEU A 440 6.31 -39.06 -0.54
N GLY A 441 5.39 -38.26 0.01
CA GLY A 441 5.70 -37.27 1.05
C GLY A 441 6.95 -36.45 0.72
N ARG A 442 7.92 -36.39 1.65
CA ARG A 442 9.26 -35.80 1.43
C ARG A 442 10.36 -36.82 1.13
N SER A 443 10.01 -38.04 0.75
CA SER A 443 11.00 -39.08 0.43
C SER A 443 11.71 -38.88 -0.92
N GLN A 444 11.18 -38.01 -1.77
CA GLN A 444 11.73 -37.64 -3.08
C GLN A 444 11.77 -36.12 -3.20
N SER A 445 12.59 -35.60 -4.12
CA SER A 445 12.60 -34.17 -4.45
C SER A 445 11.24 -33.70 -4.98
N TRP A 446 10.88 -32.45 -4.69
CA TRP A 446 9.60 -31.90 -5.14
C TRP A 446 9.49 -31.82 -6.67
N THR A 447 10.61 -31.70 -7.38
CA THR A 447 10.66 -31.72 -8.86
C THR A 447 10.29 -33.09 -9.41
N ARG A 448 10.71 -34.20 -8.76
CA ARG A 448 10.24 -35.57 -9.10
C ARG A 448 8.79 -35.80 -8.71
N ALA A 449 8.37 -35.27 -7.55
CA ALA A 449 6.97 -35.36 -7.13
C ALA A 449 6.04 -34.62 -8.12
N LEU A 450 6.44 -33.43 -8.60
CA LEU A 450 5.72 -32.69 -9.63
C LEU A 450 5.62 -33.49 -10.93
N GLN A 451 6.72 -34.10 -11.35
CA GLN A 451 6.75 -34.91 -12.57
C GLN A 451 5.82 -36.12 -12.48
N THR A 452 5.71 -36.73 -11.30
CA THR A 452 4.83 -37.87 -11.06
C THR A 452 3.35 -37.53 -11.33
N ILE A 453 2.92 -36.31 -10.98
CA ILE A 453 1.53 -35.88 -11.15
C ILE A 453 1.27 -35.11 -12.44
N SER A 454 2.09 -34.11 -12.80
CA SER A 454 1.84 -33.27 -13.98
C SER A 454 2.69 -33.62 -15.19
N GLY A 455 3.82 -34.32 -14.98
CA GLY A 455 4.84 -34.51 -16.01
C GLY A 455 5.84 -33.35 -16.11
N ASP A 456 5.60 -32.25 -15.39
CA ASP A 456 6.52 -31.11 -15.33
C ASP A 456 7.58 -31.32 -14.24
N VAL A 457 8.72 -30.64 -14.37
CA VAL A 457 9.76 -30.60 -13.31
C VAL A 457 9.94 -29.19 -12.73
N LYS A 458 9.15 -28.21 -13.20
CA LYS A 458 9.18 -26.81 -12.78
C LYS A 458 7.77 -26.25 -12.63
N MET A 459 7.66 -25.19 -11.85
CA MET A 459 6.43 -24.39 -11.75
C MET A 459 6.10 -23.78 -13.12
N ASN A 460 4.81 -23.79 -13.49
CA ASN A 460 4.35 -23.31 -14.78
C ASN A 460 3.01 -22.57 -14.64
N ALA A 461 2.97 -21.29 -15.03
CA ALA A 461 1.78 -20.45 -14.96
C ALA A 461 0.72 -20.80 -16.02
N ARG A 462 1.09 -21.52 -17.09
CA ARG A 462 0.24 -21.74 -18.26
C ARG A 462 -1.11 -22.39 -17.91
N PRO A 463 -1.19 -23.44 -17.08
CA PRO A 463 -2.48 -24.02 -16.70
C PRO A 463 -3.41 -23.06 -15.96
N LEU A 464 -2.87 -22.14 -15.15
CA LEU A 464 -3.66 -21.08 -14.50
C LEU A 464 -4.22 -20.12 -15.55
N LEU A 465 -3.38 -19.68 -16.49
CA LEU A 465 -3.81 -18.78 -17.57
C LEU A 465 -4.85 -19.44 -18.48
N ASP A 466 -4.68 -20.73 -18.80
CA ASP A 466 -5.65 -21.52 -19.57
C ASP A 466 -7.00 -21.62 -18.85
N TYR A 467 -7.00 -21.79 -17.53
CA TYR A 467 -8.22 -21.82 -16.72
C TYR A 467 -9.01 -20.51 -16.82
N PHE A 468 -8.31 -19.36 -16.77
CA PHE A 468 -8.93 -18.03 -16.79
C PHE A 468 -9.02 -17.40 -18.18
N GLN A 469 -8.64 -18.11 -19.25
CA GLN A 469 -8.52 -17.54 -20.60
C GLN A 469 -9.83 -16.87 -21.07
N LYS A 470 -10.98 -17.55 -20.89
CA LYS A 470 -12.30 -17.00 -21.24
C LYS A 470 -12.61 -15.69 -20.53
N LEU A 471 -12.31 -15.62 -19.23
CA LEU A 471 -12.47 -14.38 -18.45
C LEU A 471 -11.51 -13.31 -18.94
N HIS A 472 -10.25 -13.66 -19.24
CA HIS A 472 -9.27 -12.68 -19.72
C HIS A 472 -9.73 -12.02 -21.02
N ASP A 473 -10.20 -12.81 -21.96
CA ASP A 473 -10.67 -12.31 -23.25
C ASP A 473 -11.93 -11.45 -23.08
N TRP A 474 -12.85 -11.85 -22.20
CA TRP A 474 -14.01 -11.05 -21.84
C TRP A 474 -13.60 -9.71 -21.18
N LEU A 475 -12.68 -9.72 -20.22
CA LEU A 475 -12.19 -8.51 -19.53
C LEU A 475 -11.56 -7.52 -20.52
N LYS A 476 -10.77 -7.99 -21.50
CA LYS A 476 -10.19 -7.13 -22.53
C LYS A 476 -11.26 -6.41 -23.35
N VAL A 477 -12.25 -7.17 -23.83
CA VAL A 477 -13.37 -6.61 -24.62
C VAL A 477 -14.16 -5.63 -23.78
N GLU A 478 -14.48 -5.99 -22.54
CA GLU A 478 -15.29 -5.17 -21.64
C GLU A 478 -14.58 -3.89 -21.21
N ASN A 479 -13.26 -3.95 -20.97
CA ASN A 479 -12.43 -2.79 -20.66
C ASN A 479 -12.32 -1.86 -21.88
N GLN A 480 -12.12 -2.40 -23.08
CA GLN A 480 -12.07 -1.61 -24.32
C GLN A 480 -13.42 -0.94 -24.63
N LYS A 481 -14.52 -1.68 -24.50
CA LYS A 481 -15.89 -1.19 -24.73
C LYS A 481 -16.21 0.05 -23.87
N HIS A 482 -15.69 0.11 -22.66
CA HIS A 482 -15.91 1.21 -21.72
C HIS A 482 -14.72 2.19 -21.64
N ASN A 483 -13.74 2.10 -22.55
CA ASN A 483 -12.54 2.94 -22.59
C ASN A 483 -11.78 2.99 -21.24
N ARG A 484 -11.74 1.86 -20.51
CA ARG A 484 -11.03 1.76 -19.24
C ARG A 484 -9.52 1.68 -19.51
N ILE A 485 -8.76 2.47 -18.76
CA ILE A 485 -7.29 2.41 -18.82
C ILE A 485 -6.82 1.17 -18.08
N VAL A 486 -6.02 0.34 -18.75
CA VAL A 486 -5.45 -0.88 -18.16
C VAL A 486 -4.09 -0.58 -17.54
N GLY A 487 -3.86 -1.06 -16.31
CA GLY A 487 -2.72 -0.66 -15.47
C GLY A 487 -3.03 0.55 -14.61
N TRP A 488 -2.01 1.10 -13.96
CA TRP A 488 -2.14 2.21 -13.01
C TRP A 488 -0.89 3.09 -13.01
N ARG A 489 -1.09 4.35 -12.61
CA ARG A 489 -0.05 5.35 -12.39
C ARG A 489 0.30 5.43 -10.92
N THR A 490 1.54 5.08 -10.57
CA THR A 490 1.99 4.93 -9.18
C THR A 490 2.10 6.25 -8.41
N ASP A 491 2.19 7.37 -9.13
CA ASP A 491 2.26 8.73 -8.58
C ASP A 491 0.90 9.29 -8.13
N ILE A 492 -0.20 8.58 -8.40
CA ILE A 492 -1.54 9.00 -7.98
C ILE A 492 -1.86 8.43 -6.59
N ASP A 493 -2.34 9.27 -5.69
CA ASP A 493 -2.80 8.87 -4.35
C ASP A 493 -4.00 9.71 -3.86
N PRO A 494 -4.72 9.26 -2.81
CA PRO A 494 -5.92 9.93 -2.31
C PRO A 494 -5.68 11.24 -1.55
N PHE A 495 -4.44 11.55 -1.17
CA PHE A 495 -4.12 12.62 -0.21
C PHE A 495 -3.35 13.79 -0.81
N SER A 496 -2.65 13.59 -1.93
CA SER A 496 -1.82 14.57 -2.63
C SER A 496 -2.63 15.77 -3.12
N ALA A 497 -3.91 15.60 -3.45
CA ALA A 497 -4.80 16.71 -3.78
C ALA A 497 -4.97 17.71 -2.61
N ASN A 498 -4.90 17.22 -1.38
CA ASN A 498 -5.00 18.03 -0.16
C ASN A 498 -3.64 18.41 0.44
N ALA A 499 -2.53 17.98 -0.18
CA ALA A 499 -1.20 18.22 0.33
C ALA A 499 -0.70 19.65 0.05
N ILE A 500 0.13 20.14 0.97
CA ILE A 500 0.84 21.41 0.86
C ILE A 500 2.34 21.10 0.82
N THR A 501 3.00 21.51 -0.26
CA THR A 501 4.46 21.42 -0.38
C THR A 501 5.12 22.54 0.40
N VAL A 502 6.16 22.19 1.15
CA VAL A 502 6.98 23.13 1.91
C VAL A 502 8.41 23.06 1.38
N ARG A 503 9.07 24.22 1.27
CA ARG A 503 10.49 24.31 0.92
C ARG A 503 11.20 25.22 1.91
N LEU A 504 12.29 24.73 2.49
CA LEU A 504 13.09 25.48 3.46
C LEU A 504 14.49 25.76 2.92
N SER A 505 14.94 27.00 3.09
CA SER A 505 16.27 27.46 2.67
C SER A 505 17.08 27.97 3.87
N LEU A 506 17.45 27.06 4.79
CA LEU A 506 18.14 27.42 6.05
C LEU A 506 19.46 28.18 5.81
N LYS A 507 20.28 27.73 4.87
CA LYS A 507 21.55 28.41 4.53
C LYS A 507 21.35 29.79 3.93
N ALA A 508 20.26 30.01 3.19
CA ALA A 508 19.95 31.32 2.64
C ALA A 508 19.52 32.29 3.75
N ALA A 509 18.81 31.80 4.78
CA ALA A 509 18.36 32.61 5.90
C ALA A 509 19.49 32.93 6.90
N MET A 510 20.35 31.95 7.21
CA MET A 510 21.26 32.00 8.36
C MET A 510 22.74 31.81 8.03
N GLY A 511 23.10 31.57 6.76
CA GLY A 511 24.50 31.36 6.36
C GLY A 511 25.14 30.18 7.09
N ASP A 512 26.30 30.41 7.71
CA ASP A 512 27.06 29.40 8.45
C ASP A 512 26.45 29.05 9.83
N ASP A 513 25.56 29.91 10.35
CA ASP A 513 24.85 29.68 11.61
C ASP A 513 23.57 28.81 11.43
N ALA A 514 23.36 28.26 10.23
CA ALA A 514 22.20 27.43 9.92
C ALA A 514 22.22 26.12 10.73
N TYR A 515 21.15 25.88 11.49
CA TYR A 515 20.96 24.62 12.22
C TYR A 515 20.67 23.45 11.26
N THR A 516 20.86 22.24 11.76
CA THR A 516 20.55 21.01 11.01
C THR A 516 19.08 20.67 11.15
N TRP A 517 18.39 20.42 10.02
CA TRP A 517 17.03 19.92 10.03
C TRP A 517 17.02 18.43 10.41
N ASN A 518 16.45 18.11 11.58
CA ASN A 518 16.34 16.76 12.11
C ASN A 518 14.90 16.50 12.61
N ASP A 519 14.64 15.34 13.18
CA ASP A 519 13.30 14.94 13.65
C ASP A 519 12.72 15.89 14.73
N ASN A 520 13.58 16.56 15.51
CA ASN A 520 13.12 17.54 16.50
C ASN A 520 12.58 18.81 15.81
N GLU A 521 13.26 19.29 14.77
CA GLU A 521 12.79 20.43 13.97
C GLU A 521 11.51 20.09 13.22
N LEU A 522 11.42 18.86 12.69
CA LEU A 522 10.21 18.37 12.06
C LEU A 522 9.04 18.26 13.05
N TYR A 523 9.27 17.77 14.27
CA TYR A 523 8.27 17.77 15.34
C TYR A 523 7.80 19.19 15.68
N LEU A 524 8.72 20.14 15.83
CA LEU A 524 8.41 21.55 16.08
C LEU A 524 7.58 22.13 14.92
N PHE A 525 7.88 21.75 13.68
CA PHE A 525 7.12 22.18 12.50
C PHE A 525 5.69 21.66 12.57
N LYS A 526 5.52 20.35 12.79
CA LYS A 526 4.20 19.71 12.96
C LYS A 526 3.40 20.36 14.08
N ALA A 527 4.03 20.64 15.22
CA ALA A 527 3.40 21.32 16.35
C ALA A 527 2.96 22.76 15.99
N SER A 528 3.76 23.47 15.20
CA SER A 528 3.46 24.83 14.74
C SER A 528 2.27 24.85 13.78
N ILE A 529 2.18 23.87 12.87
CA ILE A 529 1.01 23.68 11.99
C ILE A 529 -0.22 23.31 12.82
N ALA A 530 -0.11 22.37 13.75
CA ALA A 530 -1.21 21.99 14.64
C ALA A 530 -1.73 23.18 15.46
N TYR A 531 -0.83 24.04 15.96
CA TYR A 531 -1.17 25.31 16.59
C TYR A 531 -1.97 26.22 15.64
N ALA A 532 -1.50 26.40 14.40
CA ALA A 532 -2.18 27.23 13.40
C ALA A 532 -3.60 26.73 13.11
N MET A 533 -3.77 25.41 12.99
CA MET A 533 -5.09 24.78 12.81
C MET A 533 -6.01 25.02 14.01
N ARG A 534 -5.50 24.87 15.25
CA ARG A 534 -6.27 25.20 16.47
C ARG A 534 -6.73 26.66 16.47
N GLN A 535 -5.84 27.60 16.12
CA GLN A 535 -6.18 29.03 16.05
C GLN A 535 -7.27 29.31 15.02
N TYR A 536 -7.16 28.71 13.83
CA TYR A 536 -8.13 28.87 12.76
C TYR A 536 -9.54 28.39 13.15
N TYR A 537 -9.64 27.17 13.69
CA TYR A 537 -10.93 26.63 14.13
C TYR A 537 -11.49 27.34 15.37
N SER A 538 -10.62 27.83 16.26
CA SER A 538 -11.04 28.67 17.39
C SER A 538 -11.71 29.96 16.92
N GLN A 539 -11.24 30.58 15.82
CA GLN A 539 -11.91 31.74 15.23
C GLN A 539 -13.27 31.42 14.61
N LYS A 540 -13.51 30.15 14.24
CA LYS A 540 -14.81 29.64 13.78
C LYS A 540 -15.71 29.15 14.93
N ASN A 541 -15.37 29.41 16.18
CA ASN A 541 -16.05 28.90 17.38
C ASN A 541 -16.11 27.36 17.46
N GLN A 542 -15.11 26.66 16.89
CA GLN A 542 -14.96 25.21 16.98
C GLN A 542 -13.69 24.86 17.77
N THR A 543 -13.80 23.94 18.72
CA THR A 543 -12.66 23.49 19.52
C THR A 543 -12.21 22.11 19.06
N LEU A 544 -11.23 22.07 18.17
CA LEU A 544 -10.58 20.85 17.70
C LEU A 544 -9.15 20.77 18.24
N HIS A 545 -8.80 19.65 18.87
CA HIS A 545 -7.53 19.49 19.58
C HIS A 545 -6.39 18.93 18.69
N PHE A 546 -6.06 19.59 17.58
CA PHE A 546 -4.96 19.17 16.69
C PHE A 546 -3.63 19.01 17.42
N THR A 547 -2.92 17.91 17.23
CA THR A 547 -1.57 17.66 17.77
C THR A 547 -0.57 17.52 16.64
N SER A 548 0.72 17.38 16.97
CA SER A 548 1.75 17.08 15.97
C SER A 548 1.48 15.76 15.22
N GLU A 549 0.76 14.81 15.82
CA GLU A 549 0.39 13.54 15.18
C GLU A 549 -0.62 13.74 14.04
N ASN A 550 -1.39 14.84 14.07
CA ASN A 550 -2.36 15.15 13.03
C ASN A 550 -1.73 15.78 11.79
N VAL A 551 -0.42 16.07 11.81
CA VAL A 551 0.31 16.64 10.67
C VAL A 551 1.20 15.55 10.09
N VAL A 552 0.74 14.95 8.99
CA VAL A 552 1.42 13.82 8.35
C VAL A 552 2.20 14.34 7.16
N ASN A 553 3.51 14.09 7.13
CA ASN A 553 4.42 14.56 6.09
C ASN A 553 5.00 13.42 5.26
N SER A 554 5.43 13.74 4.04
CA SER A 554 6.31 12.90 3.24
C SER A 554 7.73 12.90 3.77
N GLU A 555 8.57 12.01 3.25
CA GLU A 555 10.01 12.09 3.48
C GLU A 555 10.57 13.47 3.11
N VAL A 556 11.53 13.91 3.93
CA VAL A 556 12.21 15.19 3.77
C VAL A 556 13.38 15.00 2.82
N THR A 557 13.35 15.69 1.68
CA THR A 557 14.44 15.65 0.70
C THR A 557 15.72 16.30 1.26
N PRO A 558 16.91 16.02 0.69
CA PRO A 558 18.16 16.67 1.09
C PRO A 558 18.16 18.20 0.98
N ARG A 559 17.24 18.77 0.19
CA ARG A 559 17.03 20.22 0.06
C ARG A 559 15.99 20.77 1.05
N ILE A 560 15.59 19.97 2.03
CA ILE A 560 14.57 20.29 3.03
C ILE A 560 13.27 20.73 2.36
N ALA A 561 12.79 19.88 1.48
CA ALA A 561 11.46 19.98 0.88
C ALA A 561 10.68 18.70 1.16
N PHE A 562 9.41 18.86 1.52
CA PHE A 562 8.46 17.79 1.80
C PHE A 562 7.04 18.33 1.61
N TYR A 563 6.08 17.44 1.40
CA TYR A 563 4.67 17.81 1.48
C TYR A 563 4.06 17.33 2.79
N PHE A 564 2.98 17.96 3.22
CA PHE A 564 2.20 17.47 4.36
C PHE A 564 0.71 17.63 4.13
N VAL A 565 -0.05 16.81 4.84
CA VAL A 565 -1.51 16.89 4.99
C VAL A 565 -1.85 17.00 6.47
N VAL A 566 -3.04 17.53 6.76
CA VAL A 566 -3.57 17.60 8.13
C VAL A 566 -4.75 16.66 8.23
N THR A 567 -4.77 15.82 9.27
CA THR A 567 -5.88 14.92 9.56
C THR A 567 -6.75 15.44 10.70
N ASP A 568 -8.03 15.06 10.72
CA ASP A 568 -8.96 15.44 11.78
C ASP A 568 -8.57 14.78 13.13
N PRO A 569 -8.54 15.52 14.24
CA PRO A 569 -8.12 14.98 15.54
C PRO A 569 -9.09 13.99 16.16
N ALA A 570 -10.39 14.09 15.85
CA ALA A 570 -11.38 13.12 16.28
C ALA A 570 -11.42 11.91 15.36
N THR A 571 -11.20 12.11 14.06
CA THR A 571 -11.21 11.05 13.04
C THR A 571 -9.96 11.12 12.15
N PRO A 572 -8.82 10.56 12.58
CA PRO A 572 -7.53 10.68 11.87
C PRO A 572 -7.49 10.12 10.44
N SER A 573 -8.51 9.34 10.05
CA SER A 573 -8.74 8.88 8.68
C SER A 573 -9.24 9.98 7.74
N ILE A 574 -9.74 11.10 8.25
CA ILE A 574 -10.26 12.20 7.43
C ILE A 574 -9.16 13.26 7.26
N ILE A 575 -8.87 13.60 6.00
CA ILE A 575 -7.95 14.66 5.64
C ILE A 575 -8.70 15.99 5.59
N ILE A 576 -8.17 17.00 6.28
CA ILE A 576 -8.69 18.36 6.25
C ILE A 576 -8.47 18.95 4.85
N PRO A 577 -9.50 19.57 4.23
CA PRO A 577 -9.37 20.15 2.90
C PRO A 577 -8.23 21.17 2.79
N LYS A 578 -7.50 21.13 1.68
CA LYS A 578 -6.35 22.03 1.41
C LYS A 578 -6.64 23.49 1.71
N HIS A 579 -7.79 23.98 1.25
CA HIS A 579 -8.16 25.40 1.38
C HIS A 579 -8.31 25.85 2.84
N GLU A 580 -8.71 24.96 3.77
CA GLU A 580 -8.77 25.26 5.19
C GLU A 580 -7.38 25.31 5.82
N VAL A 581 -6.51 24.36 5.44
CA VAL A 581 -5.12 24.33 5.90
C VAL A 581 -4.36 25.56 5.39
N GLU A 582 -4.54 25.96 4.13
CA GLU A 582 -3.99 27.20 3.59
C GLU A 582 -4.47 28.44 4.37
N ALA A 583 -5.75 28.51 4.71
CA ALA A 583 -6.30 29.62 5.48
C ALA A 583 -5.70 29.67 6.90
N ALA A 584 -5.54 28.51 7.55
CA ALA A 584 -4.91 28.42 8.86
C ALA A 584 -3.43 28.85 8.84
N ILE A 585 -2.68 28.44 7.81
CA ILE A 585 -1.28 28.85 7.62
C ILE A 585 -1.20 30.36 7.38
N ARG A 586 -2.04 30.93 6.50
CA ARG A 586 -2.07 32.37 6.25
C ARG A 586 -2.32 33.16 7.54
N LEU A 587 -3.25 32.69 8.37
CA LEU A 587 -3.58 33.32 9.65
C LEU A 587 -2.39 33.34 10.62
N SER A 588 -1.59 32.27 10.67
CA SER A 588 -0.49 32.11 11.63
C SER A 588 0.90 32.25 11.00
N ARG A 589 1.00 32.77 9.78
CA ARG A 589 2.22 32.72 8.95
C ARG A 589 3.43 33.33 9.65
N GLY A 590 3.28 34.57 10.14
CA GLY A 590 4.34 35.26 10.87
C GLY A 590 4.83 34.47 12.10
N ARG A 591 3.91 33.82 12.83
CA ARG A 591 4.25 33.04 14.02
C ARG A 591 5.01 31.75 13.69
N ILE A 592 4.65 31.10 12.58
CA ILE A 592 5.36 29.91 12.09
C ILE A 592 6.78 30.31 11.68
N ASN A 593 6.93 31.37 10.89
CA ASN A 593 8.22 31.90 10.44
C ASN A 593 9.15 32.23 11.62
N GLU A 594 8.64 32.93 12.64
CA GLU A 594 9.39 33.28 13.86
C GLU A 594 9.94 32.04 14.59
N ALA A 595 9.18 30.95 14.66
CA ALA A 595 9.58 29.73 15.36
C ALA A 595 10.85 29.10 14.76
N PHE A 596 11.08 29.28 13.45
CA PHE A 596 12.23 28.73 12.73
C PHE A 596 13.29 29.78 12.37
N LYS A 597 13.10 31.04 12.78
CA LYS A 597 13.94 32.18 12.35
C LYS A 597 14.02 32.32 10.82
N LEU A 598 12.92 32.00 10.13
CA LEU A 598 12.78 32.11 8.69
C LEU A 598 11.83 33.25 8.33
N ASP A 599 11.79 33.60 7.05
CA ASP A 599 10.85 34.55 6.47
C ASP A 599 10.05 33.90 5.34
N ASP A 600 9.14 34.66 4.72
CA ASP A 600 8.29 34.13 3.65
C ASP A 600 9.05 33.69 2.38
N LYS A 601 10.32 34.06 2.24
CA LYS A 601 11.18 33.64 1.11
C LYS A 601 12.01 32.40 1.42
N THR A 602 12.28 32.17 2.71
CA THR A 602 13.16 31.08 3.16
C THR A 602 12.39 29.93 3.78
N LEU A 603 11.12 30.15 4.15
CA LEU A 603 10.12 29.13 4.43
C LEU A 603 8.95 29.34 3.47
N GLU A 604 8.94 28.58 2.38
CA GLU A 604 7.93 28.68 1.34
C GLU A 604 6.87 27.58 1.53
N PHE A 605 5.60 27.95 1.31
CA PHE A 605 4.52 26.97 1.19
C PHE A 605 3.92 27.16 -0.20
N GLU A 606 4.07 26.15 -1.06
CA GLU A 606 3.75 26.26 -2.48
C GLU A 606 2.25 26.55 -2.68
N GLY A 607 1.94 27.64 -3.39
CA GLY A 607 0.56 28.12 -3.60
C GLY A 607 0.03 29.08 -2.53
N ILE A 608 0.75 29.29 -1.43
CA ILE A 608 0.39 30.29 -0.41
C ILE A 608 1.26 31.53 -0.62
N LEU A 609 0.63 32.63 -1.04
CA LEU A 609 1.32 33.90 -1.23
C LEU A 609 1.91 34.44 0.09
N PRO A 610 3.10 35.09 0.04
CA PRO A 610 3.70 35.77 1.18
C PRO A 610 2.76 36.78 1.83
N THR A 611 2.80 36.83 3.16
CA THR A 611 2.23 37.94 3.93
C THR A 611 3.19 39.12 3.85
N LEU A 612 3.18 39.85 2.72
CA LEU A 612 3.97 41.07 2.61
C LEU A 612 3.46 42.07 3.65
N ALA A 613 4.28 42.35 4.67
CA ALA A 613 4.09 43.55 5.48
C ALA A 613 4.19 44.77 4.55
N PRO A 614 3.33 45.79 4.71
CA PRO A 614 3.53 47.04 3.99
C PRO A 614 4.94 47.56 4.31
N PRO A 615 5.66 48.14 3.33
CA PRO A 615 6.98 48.68 3.57
C PRO A 615 6.91 49.66 4.76
N VAL A 616 7.87 49.56 5.67
CA VAL A 616 7.94 50.42 6.86
C VAL A 616 8.00 51.88 6.37
N GLU A 617 6.90 52.60 6.50
CA GLU A 617 6.91 54.06 6.34
C GLU A 617 7.85 54.62 7.40
N GLN A 618 9.00 55.15 6.97
CA GLN A 618 9.87 55.84 7.91
C GLN A 618 9.13 57.09 8.40
N PRO A 619 9.10 57.36 9.72
CA PRO A 619 8.32 58.48 10.28
C PRO A 619 8.82 59.85 9.80
N VAL A 620 9.98 59.90 9.13
CA VAL A 620 10.53 61.10 8.51
C VAL A 620 11.10 60.72 7.15
N GLU A 621 10.73 61.44 6.10
CA GLU A 621 11.37 61.28 4.80
C GLU A 621 12.85 61.69 4.94
N VAL A 622 13.76 60.73 4.79
CA VAL A 622 15.22 60.91 5.02
C VAL A 622 15.78 62.11 4.24
N TRP A 623 15.22 62.40 3.06
CA TRP A 623 15.62 63.56 2.27
C TRP A 623 15.28 64.91 2.93
N LEU A 624 14.22 65.02 3.74
CA LEU A 624 13.87 66.26 4.46
C LEU A 624 14.87 66.57 5.56
N VAL A 625 15.42 65.54 6.23
CA VAL A 625 16.48 65.72 7.23
C VAL A 625 17.77 66.18 6.56
N VAL A 626 18.15 65.53 5.46
CA VAL A 626 19.33 65.90 4.67
C VAL A 626 19.18 67.32 4.10
N PHE A 627 18.00 67.66 3.55
CA PHE A 627 17.67 68.99 3.06
C PHE A 627 17.77 70.05 4.17
N GLY A 628 17.23 69.76 5.36
CA GLY A 628 17.31 70.65 6.53
C GLY A 628 18.76 70.94 6.95
N ILE A 629 19.62 69.91 6.97
CA ILE A 629 21.05 70.06 7.29
C ILE A 629 21.78 70.89 6.23
N VAL A 630 21.56 70.58 4.95
CA VAL A 630 22.21 71.28 3.83
C VAL A 630 21.77 72.75 3.79
N MET A 631 20.48 73.04 3.90
CA MET A 631 19.98 74.42 3.93
C MET A 631 20.45 75.18 5.17
N GLY A 632 20.53 74.52 6.33
CA GLY A 632 21.10 75.12 7.54
C GLY A 632 22.56 75.55 7.34
N LEU A 633 23.38 74.69 6.73
CA LEU A 633 24.77 75.01 6.39
C LEU A 633 24.87 76.15 5.38
N VAL A 634 24.04 76.16 4.33
CA VAL A 634 24.03 77.22 3.30
C VAL A 634 23.65 78.57 3.90
N VAL A 635 22.64 78.61 4.78
CA VAL A 635 22.23 79.85 5.45
C VAL A 635 23.33 80.35 6.39
N LEU A 636 23.95 79.47 7.18
CA LEU A 636 25.07 79.84 8.05
C LEU A 636 26.26 80.39 7.25
N LEU A 637 26.60 79.76 6.12
CA LEU A 637 27.66 80.22 5.22
C LEU A 637 27.31 81.58 4.59
N GLY A 638 26.06 81.75 4.16
CA GLY A 638 25.56 83.01 3.61
C GLY A 638 25.63 84.15 4.62
N VAL A 639 25.18 83.93 5.86
CA VAL A 639 25.28 84.91 6.95
C VAL A 639 26.74 85.24 7.26
N TYR A 640 27.62 84.24 7.31
CA TYR A 640 29.06 84.45 7.51
C TYR A 640 29.66 85.33 6.39
N LEU A 641 29.33 85.07 5.13
CA LEU A 641 29.82 85.85 3.99
C LEU A 641 29.30 87.30 4.01
N VAL A 642 28.03 87.52 4.35
CA VAL A 642 27.45 88.88 4.46
C VAL A 642 28.09 89.65 5.62
N VAL A 643 28.25 89.02 6.80
CA VAL A 643 28.88 89.65 7.96
C VAL A 643 30.36 89.94 7.72
N SER A 644 31.07 89.02 7.05
CA SER A 644 32.45 89.20 6.61
C SER A 644 32.60 90.38 5.65
N GLY A 645 31.76 90.45 4.61
CA GLY A 645 31.80 91.52 3.61
C GLY A 645 31.46 92.90 4.18
N ILE A 646 30.54 92.99 5.15
CA ILE A 646 30.25 94.25 5.88
C ILE A 646 31.43 94.68 6.76
N ARG A 647 32.15 93.71 7.34
CA ARG A 647 33.33 93.97 8.19
C ARG A 647 34.52 94.47 7.38
N GLU A 648 34.69 94.00 6.15
CA GLU A 648 35.72 94.46 5.21
C GLU A 648 35.44 95.86 4.66
N ARG A 649 34.17 96.20 4.39
CA ARG A 649 33.76 97.55 3.93
C ARG A 649 33.95 98.66 4.97
N LYS A 650 34.04 98.35 6.26
CA LYS A 650 34.27 99.34 7.34
C LYS A 650 35.74 99.75 7.53
N ARG A 651 36.70 99.17 6.77
CA ARG A 651 38.15 99.33 7.02
C ARG A 651 38.95 100.20 6.03
N LYS A 652 38.35 100.98 5.12
CA LYS A 652 39.11 101.94 4.28
C LYS A 652 38.47 103.33 4.17
N PRO A 653 39.24 104.44 4.32
CA PRO A 653 38.81 105.80 3.97
C PRO A 653 39.02 106.14 2.48
N LYS A 654 38.21 107.09 2.00
CA LYS A 654 38.15 107.78 0.67
C LYS A 654 39.41 108.63 0.40
N GLU A 655 40.12 108.48 -0.72
CA GLU A 655 40.02 109.07 -2.09
C GLU A 655 41.11 110.14 -2.33
N VAL A 656 41.68 110.23 -3.54
CA VAL A 656 41.70 111.40 -4.47
C VAL A 656 42.53 111.07 -5.73
N ALA A 657 42.04 111.56 -6.87
CA ALA A 657 42.55 111.43 -8.24
C ALA A 657 43.36 112.66 -8.73
N ALA A 658 44.14 112.48 -9.82
CA ALA A 658 44.61 113.48 -10.83
C ALA A 658 45.79 112.82 -11.62
N GLU A 659 46.09 113.02 -12.91
CA GLU A 659 45.51 113.68 -14.08
C GLU A 659 46.35 113.23 -15.34
N ASN A 660 45.89 113.57 -16.54
CA ASN A 660 46.29 113.10 -17.88
C ASN A 660 47.53 113.81 -18.49
N PRO A 661 48.30 113.17 -19.40
CA PRO A 661 48.73 113.88 -20.62
C PRO A 661 48.72 113.02 -21.91
N TYR A 662 48.29 113.64 -23.00
CA TYR A 662 48.31 113.13 -24.37
C TYR A 662 49.73 112.98 -24.95
N SER A 663 49.97 111.96 -25.79
CA SER A 663 50.60 112.12 -27.12
C SER A 663 50.40 110.86 -27.98
N GLU A 664 50.08 111.07 -29.26
CA GLU A 664 49.95 110.08 -30.35
C GLU A 664 51.29 109.40 -30.67
N ASP A 665 51.26 108.13 -31.11
CA ASP A 665 51.80 107.78 -32.43
C ASP A 665 51.39 106.36 -32.89
N THR A 666 51.30 106.26 -34.21
CA THR A 666 50.86 105.20 -35.10
C THR A 666 51.63 103.87 -35.03
N ASP A 667 50.95 102.74 -35.14
CA ASP A 667 51.04 101.89 -36.35
C ASP A 667 50.02 100.74 -36.31
N GLY A 668 49.31 100.58 -37.43
CA GLY A 668 48.31 99.54 -37.60
C GLY A 668 48.90 98.25 -38.16
N HIS A 669 48.22 97.14 -37.90
CA HIS A 669 47.94 96.16 -38.94
C HIS A 669 46.61 95.42 -38.64
N SER A 670 45.76 95.41 -39.67
CA SER A 670 44.49 94.71 -39.77
C SER A 670 44.67 93.38 -40.51
N ASN A 671 44.08 92.30 -40.01
CA ASN A 671 42.96 91.65 -40.71
C ASN A 671 42.31 90.49 -39.92
N LYS A 672 40.99 90.66 -39.73
CA LYS A 672 39.85 89.73 -39.81
C LYS A 672 40.11 88.22 -39.95
N ALA A 673 39.36 87.43 -39.17
CA ALA A 673 38.18 86.71 -39.68
C ALA A 673 37.34 86.03 -38.57
N TYR A 674 36.05 86.40 -38.54
CA TYR A 674 34.82 85.64 -38.20
C TYR A 674 34.72 84.93 -36.84
N GLU A 675 33.86 85.35 -35.90
CA GLU A 675 32.37 85.42 -35.87
C GLU A 675 31.63 84.07 -35.98
N ASP A 676 30.54 84.03 -35.19
CA ASP A 676 29.36 83.17 -35.29
C ASP A 676 29.42 81.75 -34.68
N ASN A 677 28.37 81.22 -34.04
CA ASN A 677 27.11 81.74 -33.50
C ASN A 677 26.42 80.57 -32.76
N ASP A 678 25.42 80.88 -31.94
CA ASP A 678 24.19 80.10 -31.72
C ASP A 678 24.18 78.68 -31.08
N ASN A 679 23.51 78.68 -29.91
CA ASN A 679 22.17 78.11 -29.67
C ASN A 679 21.81 76.67 -30.10
N GLU A 680 21.24 75.95 -29.12
CA GLU A 680 20.06 75.04 -29.12
C GLU A 680 20.33 73.74 -28.34
N GLN A 681 19.73 73.53 -27.16
CA GLN A 681 18.35 73.15 -26.82
C GLN A 681 18.03 71.65 -26.99
N THR A 682 17.54 71.06 -25.88
CA THR A 682 16.67 69.85 -25.77
C THR A 682 17.24 68.52 -26.30
N GLY A 683 17.05 67.36 -25.70
CA GLY A 683 16.04 66.85 -24.78
C GLY A 683 15.72 65.44 -25.23
N PHE A 684 16.00 64.45 -24.39
CA PHE A 684 15.27 63.20 -24.09
C PHE A 684 16.16 62.30 -23.23
#